data_AF-A0A9D7LAU5-F1
#
_entry.id   AF-A0A9D7LAU5-F1
#
_cell.length_a   1.000
_cell.length_b   1.000
_cell.length_c   1.000
_cell.angle_alpha   90.00
_cell.angle_beta   90.00
_cell.angle_gamma   90.00
#
_symmetry.space_group_name_H-M   'P 1'
#
loop_
_entity.id
_entity.type
_entity.pdbx_description
1 polymer ?
#
loop_
_entity_poly.entity_id
_entity_poly.type
_entity_poly.pdbx_seq_one_letter_code
_entity_poly.pdbx_strand_id
1 'polypeptide(L)'
;MNKLPLLLAVCASLFASALCAQTPATVPASADAPAYTRPGPKVGDLAPDFTVIDAAGKEVKLSDFRGQLVLLDIWATWCGPCVASMPHNSELAEKFAKDGFVILAVCASDSRANYDGWVKRNAAKYKFRTAHDAAGKDWAKSVFNTAYGVSGFPTLYMIGRDGRVVGMTAGGGPGENPHVTRLLAKAGLPIDVSHLPPEPAAGPKSIPMMGKTAAIPASGKSGAMRPPTIQLGNVKYGDEIADFAAIGVDGGEVKLSSFKGKPVFVAFWTGARAPGDELAKIYAAYKDQGLAVWAINVATERAEFDAWAKANAAALGYTVSWDPAGKAVMESLSYMKFGIGMYPAFMVINADGDFRGGMIGMGPKVAAWMRQSLERAEIKLNAEDKAAAEQVMKDLFAARPASVPAGLIQPKGGDGGMTPAQRIPTLGAGAVAPDFVMHDVNGKESRLSDFKDKVIILDFWATWCGPCIASMPHTQKLAAAYKDQGVVVVASGTSDTIAKFKEWIPKNQPKYPDLQFFFDPNERGSATFEQRASSKFYHVTGIPCQFVIGRDGKIVATIVGNGGESDARTEAALAKAGIKVDPARVEEGENQLKAAAEAEAERAAAAAEELKNPKPQFRESYGKLKAGEAVPDFTAEDIAGNPVKLSELSKGKTVVLSFWGAGYGIPDEALAFQDAWAKKYAAQGVLFLGVGAYGSREDFKTWHAANASRISFPVVFDPAGGAPRPPKDFEEMTAEEKKAFQVVSREYYGKVIPMVFAGGAMAPIPNNVVIDASGKLLGFYVGAGQGIADSLGNLLLRGGIKLAPEDMPKKVFTAAESKEAPPEPRVEQLKVGAMAPDFTSQTLEGKDVKLSDFRGKVVILDFWATWCGPCMASMPHTQEVSAHYKDQGVVVLANCTSDTRKKFESWVTSNQKKYPDIVWTHDPAERKPERVSRNLYGVGGIPTQYIIDREGKVVDIVVGYLKGEAILDAALAKAGVKVDPALIEKGAADLKKREMMR
;
A
#
# COMPACT_ATOMS: atom_id res chain seq x y z
N MET A 1 31.89 30.18 -77.20
CA MET A 1 32.98 29.49 -76.47
C MET A 1 32.41 28.20 -75.85
N ASN A 2 33.27 27.29 -75.37
CA ASN A 2 32.90 25.93 -74.98
C ASN A 2 32.06 25.85 -73.67
N LYS A 3 31.18 24.86 -73.43
CA LYS A 3 30.45 23.93 -74.33
C LYS A 3 29.22 23.34 -73.57
N LEU A 4 28.05 23.29 -74.23
CA LEU A 4 26.82 22.53 -73.88
C LEU A 4 26.86 21.15 -74.59
N PRO A 5 25.79 20.28 -74.64
CA PRO A 5 24.46 20.25 -74.00
C PRO A 5 24.29 18.99 -73.09
N LEU A 6 23.22 18.17 -72.92
CA LEU A 6 21.82 17.98 -73.42
C LEU A 6 21.12 17.00 -72.40
N LEU A 7 19.84 16.98 -71.97
CA LEU A 7 18.51 17.55 -72.31
C LEU A 7 17.58 16.64 -73.17
N LEU A 8 16.74 15.80 -72.53
CA LEU A 8 15.49 15.11 -73.02
C LEU A 8 14.93 14.22 -71.88
N ALA A 9 13.63 14.03 -71.54
CA ALA A 9 12.29 14.57 -71.88
C ALA A 9 11.27 13.62 -72.56
N VAL A 10 10.03 13.64 -72.04
CA VAL A 10 8.74 13.11 -72.59
C VAL A 10 8.40 11.61 -72.38
N CYS A 11 7.10 11.28 -72.48
CA CYS A 11 6.37 10.21 -71.78
C CYS A 11 5.83 9.08 -72.70
N ALA A 12 5.06 8.16 -72.07
CA ALA A 12 4.06 7.21 -72.63
C ALA A 12 4.59 5.86 -73.20
N SER A 13 3.86 4.74 -73.11
CA SER A 13 2.72 4.33 -72.26
C SER A 13 2.39 2.81 -72.41
N LEU A 14 1.43 2.31 -71.58
CA LEU A 14 0.63 1.07 -71.71
C LEU A 14 1.12 -0.26 -71.06
N PHE A 15 0.26 -0.78 -70.15
CA PHE A 15 -0.03 -2.18 -69.72
C PHE A 15 1.10 -3.25 -69.66
N ALA A 16 1.16 -4.14 -68.65
CA ALA A 16 0.02 -4.81 -68.00
C ALA A 16 0.25 -5.23 -66.52
N SER A 17 -0.84 -5.72 -65.92
CA SER A 17 -1.04 -6.17 -64.54
C SER A 17 0.01 -7.10 -63.91
N ALA A 18 0.45 -6.75 -62.70
CA ALA A 18 0.85 -7.69 -61.66
C ALA A 18 0.31 -7.21 -60.30
N LEU A 19 -0.23 -8.13 -59.47
CA LEU A 19 -0.67 -7.80 -58.11
C LEU A 19 0.57 -7.57 -57.23
N CYS A 20 0.85 -6.33 -56.88
CA CYS A 20 1.79 -6.00 -55.82
C CYS A 20 1.01 -5.63 -54.55
N ALA A 21 1.25 -6.34 -53.44
CA ALA A 21 0.54 -6.11 -52.21
C ALA A 21 0.84 -4.72 -51.65
N GLN A 22 -0.21 -3.95 -51.33
CA GLN A 22 -0.07 -2.77 -50.49
C GLN A 22 0.28 -3.23 -49.07
N THR A 23 1.57 -3.29 -48.75
CA THR A 23 2.03 -3.43 -47.36
C THR A 23 1.44 -2.27 -46.56
N PRO A 24 0.67 -2.51 -45.48
CA PRO A 24 0.13 -1.43 -44.67
C PRO A 24 1.28 -0.60 -44.11
N ALA A 25 1.16 0.73 -44.19
CA ALA A 25 2.22 1.63 -43.78
C ALA A 25 2.55 1.44 -42.29
N THR A 26 3.73 0.88 -42.01
CA THR A 26 4.25 0.71 -40.66
C THR A 26 4.64 2.06 -40.09
N VAL A 27 3.72 2.64 -39.31
CA VAL A 27 4.01 3.86 -38.52
C VAL A 27 5.22 3.58 -37.63
N PRO A 28 6.28 4.41 -37.68
CA PRO A 28 7.49 4.15 -36.91
C PRO A 28 7.21 4.26 -35.41
N ALA A 29 7.67 3.26 -34.64
CA ALA A 29 7.58 3.27 -33.19
C ALA A 29 8.54 4.33 -32.61
N SER A 30 8.00 5.51 -32.29
CA SER A 30 8.78 6.59 -31.69
C SER A 30 9.06 6.32 -30.21
N ALA A 31 10.34 6.40 -29.83
CA ALA A 31 10.79 6.20 -28.45
C ALA A 31 10.85 7.53 -27.69
N ASP A 32 9.85 7.82 -26.84
CA ASP A 32 10.05 8.67 -25.65
C ASP A 32 8.86 8.59 -24.66
N ALA A 33 9.06 7.86 -23.54
CA ALA A 33 8.05 7.60 -22.53
C ALA A 33 8.60 7.58 -21.09
N PRO A 34 8.49 8.70 -20.35
CA PRO A 34 8.54 8.74 -18.89
C PRO A 34 7.16 8.42 -18.28
N ALA A 35 7.13 7.79 -17.10
CA ALA A 35 5.91 7.40 -16.38
C ALA A 35 5.56 8.41 -15.26
N TYR A 36 4.37 8.46 -14.64
CA TYR A 36 3.22 7.53 -14.55
C TYR A 36 1.89 8.31 -14.39
N THR A 37 0.84 8.07 -15.20
CA THR A 37 -0.57 7.81 -14.77
C THR A 37 -1.53 7.60 -15.97
N ARG A 38 -1.57 6.40 -16.58
CA ARG A 38 -2.43 6.12 -17.76
C ARG A 38 -3.65 5.23 -17.49
N PRO A 39 -4.87 5.62 -17.86
CA PRO A 39 -5.98 4.68 -18.06
C PRO A 39 -5.83 3.94 -19.41
N GLY A 40 -6.20 2.66 -19.43
CA GLY A 40 -6.13 1.83 -20.64
C GLY A 40 -7.13 2.16 -21.75
N PRO A 41 -7.05 1.46 -22.90
CA PRO A 41 -7.97 1.63 -24.03
C PRO A 41 -9.39 1.20 -23.63
N LYS A 42 -10.38 1.96 -24.12
CA LYS A 42 -11.80 1.75 -23.84
C LYS A 42 -12.42 0.83 -24.89
N VAL A 43 -13.64 0.37 -24.62
CA VAL A 43 -14.50 -0.27 -25.63
C VAL A 43 -14.62 0.63 -26.87
N GLY A 44 -14.33 0.08 -28.04
CA GLY A 44 -14.33 0.79 -29.33
C GLY A 44 -13.01 1.47 -29.71
N ASP A 45 -12.06 1.66 -28.80
CA ASP A 45 -10.73 2.17 -29.15
C ASP A 45 -9.94 1.09 -29.93
N LEU A 46 -9.07 1.51 -30.85
CA LEU A 46 -8.11 0.59 -31.47
C LEU A 46 -7.13 0.12 -30.40
N ALA A 47 -6.99 -1.19 -30.22
CA ALA A 47 -6.10 -1.76 -29.20
C ALA A 47 -4.63 -1.34 -29.50
N PRO A 48 -3.93 -0.67 -28.55
CA PRO A 48 -2.59 -0.15 -28.78
C PRO A 48 -1.63 -1.25 -29.22
N ASP A 49 -1.06 -1.12 -30.43
CA ASP A 49 -0.19 -2.17 -30.95
C ASP A 49 1.10 -2.29 -30.14
N PHE A 50 1.56 -3.52 -29.98
CA PHE A 50 2.77 -3.86 -29.22
C PHE A 50 3.51 -4.99 -29.88
N THR A 51 4.80 -5.11 -29.56
CA THR A 51 5.64 -6.26 -29.92
C THR A 51 6.01 -7.02 -28.65
N VAL A 52 5.70 -8.31 -28.62
CA VAL A 52 6.07 -9.26 -27.56
C VAL A 52 6.89 -10.38 -28.19
N ILE A 53 7.70 -11.08 -27.39
CA ILE A 53 8.60 -12.12 -27.90
C ILE A 53 8.06 -13.49 -27.51
N ASP A 54 7.80 -14.36 -28.48
CA ASP A 54 7.24 -15.70 -28.23
C ASP A 54 8.25 -16.70 -27.64
N ALA A 55 7.78 -17.91 -27.34
CA ALA A 55 8.58 -19.00 -26.80
C ALA A 55 9.76 -19.42 -27.69
N ALA A 56 9.69 -19.21 -28.99
CA ALA A 56 10.77 -19.50 -29.95
C ALA A 56 11.75 -18.32 -30.10
N GLY A 57 11.51 -17.19 -29.43
CA GLY A 57 12.32 -15.98 -29.54
C GLY A 57 11.91 -15.05 -30.68
N LYS A 58 10.79 -15.33 -31.36
CA LYS A 58 10.29 -14.53 -32.48
C LYS A 58 9.48 -13.34 -31.98
N GLU A 59 9.64 -12.18 -32.62
CA GLU A 59 8.68 -11.07 -32.47
C GLU A 59 7.29 -11.49 -32.94
N VAL A 60 6.29 -11.18 -32.12
CA VAL A 60 4.85 -11.32 -32.36
C VAL A 60 4.20 -9.99 -32.02
N LYS A 61 3.47 -9.41 -32.96
CA LYS A 61 2.78 -8.13 -32.79
C LYS A 61 1.29 -8.35 -32.60
N LEU A 62 0.61 -7.44 -31.90
CA LEU A 62 -0.85 -7.50 -31.83
C LEU A 62 -1.48 -7.23 -33.21
N SER A 63 -0.82 -6.44 -34.06
CA SER A 63 -1.17 -6.25 -35.47
C SER A 63 -1.12 -7.54 -36.30
N ASP A 64 -0.32 -8.54 -35.94
CA ASP A 64 -0.26 -9.85 -36.63
C ASP A 64 -1.58 -10.66 -36.50
N PHE A 65 -2.46 -10.26 -35.58
CA PHE A 65 -3.76 -10.90 -35.33
C PHE A 65 -4.96 -10.14 -35.90
N ARG A 66 -4.77 -9.10 -36.73
CA ARG A 66 -5.91 -8.49 -37.44
C ARG A 66 -6.62 -9.55 -38.29
N GLY A 67 -7.96 -9.51 -38.29
CA GLY A 67 -8.83 -10.56 -38.83
C GLY A 67 -9.21 -11.67 -37.83
N GLN A 68 -8.52 -11.82 -36.70
CA GLN A 68 -8.80 -12.81 -35.65
C GLN A 68 -9.40 -12.15 -34.40
N LEU A 69 -10.12 -12.92 -33.58
CA LEU A 69 -10.48 -12.49 -32.23
C LEU A 69 -9.34 -12.80 -31.28
N VAL A 70 -8.92 -11.81 -30.48
CA VAL A 70 -7.83 -11.98 -29.53
C VAL A 70 -8.31 -11.75 -28.11
N LEU A 71 -8.22 -12.78 -27.26
CA LEU A 71 -8.18 -12.59 -25.81
C LEU A 71 -6.71 -12.39 -25.41
N LEU A 72 -6.36 -11.14 -25.15
CA LEU A 72 -5.07 -10.74 -24.60
C LEU A 72 -5.12 -10.96 -23.09
N ASP A 73 -4.51 -12.05 -22.62
CA ASP A 73 -4.41 -12.41 -21.20
C ASP A 73 -3.06 -11.92 -20.66
N ILE A 74 -3.07 -10.92 -19.78
CA ILE A 74 -1.87 -10.25 -19.26
C ILE A 74 -1.60 -10.81 -17.85
N TRP A 75 -0.54 -11.60 -17.73
CA TRP A 75 -0.29 -12.46 -16.57
C TRP A 75 1.19 -12.47 -16.13
N ALA A 76 1.52 -13.17 -15.05
CA ALA A 76 2.90 -13.36 -14.58
C ALA A 76 3.09 -14.77 -13.98
N THR A 77 4.32 -15.33 -14.01
CA THR A 77 4.55 -16.71 -13.52
C THR A 77 4.47 -16.82 -11.99
N TRP A 78 4.64 -15.71 -11.29
CA TRP A 78 4.45 -15.57 -9.84
C TRP A 78 2.99 -15.30 -9.43
N CYS A 79 2.09 -15.02 -10.38
CA CYS A 79 0.68 -14.74 -10.12
C CYS A 79 -0.11 -16.05 -9.98
N GLY A 80 -0.38 -16.46 -8.74
CA GLY A 80 -1.17 -17.66 -8.42
C GLY A 80 -2.54 -17.73 -9.13
N PRO A 81 -3.38 -16.69 -9.05
CA PRO A 81 -4.68 -16.66 -9.74
C PRO A 81 -4.56 -16.78 -11.27
N CYS A 82 -3.52 -16.19 -11.87
CA CYS A 82 -3.25 -16.31 -13.29
C CYS A 82 -2.89 -17.75 -13.69
N VAL A 83 -1.98 -18.39 -12.95
CA VAL A 83 -1.58 -19.78 -13.24
C VAL A 83 -2.75 -20.75 -13.03
N ALA A 84 -3.68 -20.43 -12.14
CA ALA A 84 -4.89 -21.23 -11.89
C ALA A 84 -5.93 -21.18 -13.02
N SER A 85 -6.00 -20.11 -13.83
CA SER A 85 -6.92 -20.03 -14.99
C SER A 85 -6.37 -20.69 -16.26
N MET A 86 -5.08 -21.02 -16.31
CA MET A 86 -4.43 -21.57 -17.51
C MET A 86 -5.05 -22.89 -18.05
N PRO A 87 -5.55 -23.83 -17.23
CA PRO A 87 -6.30 -24.98 -17.73
C PRO A 87 -7.55 -24.56 -18.53
N HIS A 88 -8.36 -23.67 -17.98
CA HIS A 88 -9.59 -23.22 -18.63
C HIS A 88 -9.32 -22.34 -19.86
N ASN A 89 -8.30 -21.47 -19.80
CA ASN A 89 -7.86 -20.72 -20.97
C ASN A 89 -7.40 -21.67 -22.09
N SER A 90 -6.80 -22.82 -21.78
CA SER A 90 -6.48 -23.85 -22.79
C SER A 90 -7.72 -24.47 -23.42
N GLU A 91 -8.74 -24.79 -22.64
CA GLU A 91 -10.02 -25.34 -23.13
C GLU A 91 -10.71 -24.35 -24.10
N LEU A 92 -10.77 -23.06 -23.73
CA LEU A 92 -11.33 -22.01 -24.57
C LEU A 92 -10.56 -21.81 -25.88
N ALA A 93 -9.22 -21.83 -25.82
CA ALA A 93 -8.37 -21.69 -27.01
C ALA A 93 -8.54 -22.87 -27.98
N GLU A 94 -8.66 -24.11 -27.47
CA GLU A 94 -8.87 -25.29 -28.31
C GLU A 94 -10.30 -25.37 -28.87
N LYS A 95 -11.31 -25.02 -28.06
CA LYS A 95 -12.74 -25.07 -28.43
C LYS A 95 -13.10 -24.14 -29.59
N PHE A 96 -12.60 -22.89 -29.58
CA PHE A 96 -12.99 -21.85 -30.55
C PHE A 96 -11.93 -21.54 -31.61
N ALA A 97 -10.85 -22.33 -31.71
CA ALA A 97 -9.78 -22.13 -32.69
C ALA A 97 -10.30 -22.06 -34.14
N LYS A 98 -11.36 -22.81 -34.48
CA LYS A 98 -11.96 -22.85 -35.81
C LYS A 98 -12.74 -21.58 -36.18
N ASP A 99 -13.21 -20.84 -35.18
CA ASP A 99 -13.97 -19.59 -35.33
C ASP A 99 -13.05 -18.36 -35.50
N GLY A 100 -11.73 -18.59 -35.59
CA GLY A 100 -10.71 -17.54 -35.64
C GLY A 100 -10.44 -16.87 -34.30
N PHE A 101 -10.67 -17.59 -33.19
CA PHE A 101 -10.31 -17.14 -31.85
C PHE A 101 -8.89 -17.57 -31.46
N VAL A 102 -8.15 -16.66 -30.83
CA VAL A 102 -6.82 -16.90 -30.27
C VAL A 102 -6.74 -16.27 -28.88
N ILE A 103 -6.19 -17.00 -27.90
CA ILE A 103 -5.65 -16.40 -26.68
C ILE A 103 -4.18 -16.09 -26.91
N LEU A 104 -3.79 -14.85 -26.60
CA LEU A 104 -2.40 -14.38 -26.53
C LEU A 104 -2.07 -14.09 -25.07
N ALA A 105 -1.59 -15.11 -24.35
CA ALA A 105 -1.24 -15.03 -22.95
C ALA A 105 0.15 -14.40 -22.76
N VAL A 106 0.22 -13.08 -22.61
CA VAL A 106 1.48 -12.33 -22.46
C VAL A 106 1.92 -12.29 -20.99
N CYS A 107 3.09 -12.87 -20.73
CA CYS A 107 3.74 -12.82 -19.44
C CYS A 107 4.49 -11.48 -19.28
N ALA A 108 4.06 -10.64 -18.34
CA ALA A 108 4.55 -9.29 -18.11
C ALA A 108 4.77 -9.01 -16.60
N SER A 109 5.57 -8.00 -16.26
CA SER A 109 6.13 -7.82 -14.90
C SER A 109 6.87 -9.07 -14.39
N ASP A 110 7.51 -9.78 -15.32
CA ASP A 110 8.25 -11.01 -15.04
C ASP A 110 9.45 -11.15 -15.99
N SER A 111 10.47 -11.90 -15.58
CA SER A 111 11.68 -12.07 -16.40
C SER A 111 11.49 -13.13 -17.47
N ARG A 112 12.06 -12.89 -18.66
CA ARG A 112 12.06 -13.83 -19.79
C ARG A 112 12.38 -15.28 -19.40
N ALA A 113 13.39 -15.49 -18.57
CA ALA A 113 13.78 -16.81 -18.06
C ALA A 113 12.74 -17.51 -17.16
N ASN A 114 11.94 -16.74 -16.39
CA ASN A 114 10.82 -17.30 -15.63
C ASN A 114 9.71 -17.79 -16.57
N TYR A 115 9.39 -16.96 -17.57
CA TYR A 115 8.45 -17.30 -18.65
C TYR A 115 8.93 -18.54 -19.43
N ASP A 116 10.17 -18.57 -19.92
CA ASP A 116 10.73 -19.71 -20.66
C ASP A 116 10.76 -20.98 -19.80
N GLY A 117 11.08 -20.84 -18.51
CA GLY A 117 11.01 -21.94 -17.54
C GLY A 117 9.58 -22.44 -17.33
N TRP A 118 8.58 -21.57 -17.32
CA TRP A 118 7.16 -21.95 -17.24
C TRP A 118 6.70 -22.62 -18.55
N VAL A 119 7.08 -22.08 -19.71
CA VAL A 119 6.85 -22.64 -21.05
C VAL A 119 7.42 -24.06 -21.12
N LYS A 120 8.69 -24.27 -20.74
CA LYS A 120 9.35 -25.58 -20.70
C LYS A 120 8.64 -26.61 -19.80
N ARG A 121 7.88 -26.16 -18.78
CA ARG A 121 7.11 -27.04 -17.88
C ARG A 121 5.64 -27.26 -18.32
N ASN A 122 5.08 -26.38 -19.16
CA ASN A 122 3.63 -26.28 -19.34
C ASN A 122 3.14 -26.12 -20.79
N ALA A 123 3.98 -25.72 -21.76
CA ALA A 123 3.55 -25.48 -23.14
C ALA A 123 3.09 -26.75 -23.90
N ALA A 124 3.48 -27.95 -23.44
CA ALA A 124 2.89 -29.20 -23.94
C ALA A 124 1.43 -29.40 -23.47
N LYS A 125 1.09 -28.86 -22.29
CA LYS A 125 -0.22 -29.02 -21.63
C LYS A 125 -1.27 -28.06 -22.17
N TYR A 126 -0.89 -26.80 -22.38
CA TYR A 126 -1.82 -25.73 -22.73
C TYR A 126 -1.75 -25.35 -24.22
N LYS A 127 -2.91 -25.03 -24.82
CA LYS A 127 -3.09 -24.88 -26.28
C LYS A 127 -3.22 -23.44 -26.79
N PHE A 128 -3.12 -22.44 -25.91
CA PHE A 128 -3.07 -21.02 -26.31
C PHE A 128 -1.68 -20.58 -26.77
N ARG A 129 -1.62 -19.46 -27.51
CA ARG A 129 -0.34 -18.78 -27.75
C ARG A 129 0.06 -18.04 -26.49
N THR A 130 1.34 -18.09 -26.15
CA THR A 130 1.90 -17.35 -25.02
C THR A 130 3.18 -16.65 -25.42
N ALA A 131 3.39 -15.43 -24.94
CA ALA A 131 4.53 -14.59 -25.28
C ALA A 131 5.05 -13.88 -24.03
N HIS A 132 6.21 -13.22 -24.15
CA HIS A 132 6.84 -12.47 -23.08
C HIS A 132 6.93 -10.98 -23.43
N ASP A 133 6.58 -10.12 -22.49
CA ASP A 133 6.77 -8.68 -22.59
C ASP A 133 8.27 -8.33 -22.56
N ALA A 134 8.75 -7.67 -23.61
CA ALA A 134 10.15 -7.26 -23.73
C ALA A 134 10.63 -6.33 -22.58
N ALA A 135 9.72 -5.60 -21.92
CA ALA A 135 10.05 -4.82 -20.71
C ALA A 135 10.38 -5.72 -19.49
N GLY A 136 9.91 -6.97 -19.51
CA GLY A 136 10.21 -7.97 -18.50
C GLY A 136 9.74 -7.58 -17.10
N LYS A 137 10.69 -7.43 -16.16
CA LYS A 137 10.44 -6.98 -14.78
C LYS A 137 10.38 -5.46 -14.63
N ASP A 138 10.75 -4.69 -15.65
CA ASP A 138 10.68 -3.22 -15.63
C ASP A 138 9.24 -2.78 -15.97
N TRP A 139 8.34 -2.97 -15.00
CA TRP A 139 6.91 -2.67 -15.18
C TRP A 139 6.65 -1.22 -15.59
N ALA A 140 7.52 -0.29 -15.19
CA ALA A 140 7.45 1.12 -15.61
C ALA A 140 7.59 1.31 -17.13
N LYS A 141 8.23 0.37 -17.84
CA LYS A 141 8.38 0.37 -19.31
C LYS A 141 7.45 -0.61 -20.03
N SER A 142 6.72 -1.46 -19.30
CA SER A 142 5.78 -2.39 -19.90
C SER A 142 4.70 -1.64 -20.69
N VAL A 143 4.45 -2.04 -21.93
CA VAL A 143 3.32 -1.53 -22.73
C VAL A 143 1.97 -1.80 -22.06
N PHE A 144 1.89 -2.84 -21.23
CA PHE A 144 0.67 -3.17 -20.50
C PHE A 144 0.43 -2.20 -19.34
N ASN A 145 1.50 -1.70 -18.71
CA ASN A 145 1.44 -0.60 -17.75
C ASN A 145 1.24 0.78 -18.43
N THR A 146 1.98 1.06 -19.50
CA THR A 146 2.09 2.42 -20.07
C THR A 146 1.09 2.74 -21.17
N ALA A 147 0.48 1.74 -21.82
CA ALA A 147 -0.53 1.93 -22.86
C ALA A 147 -1.86 1.22 -22.54
N TYR A 148 -1.83 0.05 -21.88
CA TYR A 148 -3.05 -0.62 -21.39
C TYR A 148 -3.45 -0.22 -19.97
N GLY A 149 -2.65 0.55 -19.23
CA GLY A 149 -3.01 1.03 -17.89
C GLY A 149 -3.27 -0.09 -16.86
N VAL A 150 -2.69 -1.27 -17.05
CA VAL A 150 -2.89 -2.44 -16.21
C VAL A 150 -2.33 -2.18 -14.81
N SER A 151 -3.15 -2.41 -13.78
CA SER A 151 -2.80 -2.19 -12.37
C SER A 151 -2.72 -3.48 -11.53
N GLY A 152 -3.00 -4.64 -12.12
CA GLY A 152 -2.95 -5.94 -11.45
C GLY A 152 -3.07 -7.12 -12.43
N PHE A 153 -2.83 -8.34 -11.93
CA PHE A 153 -2.81 -9.56 -12.72
C PHE A 153 -3.77 -10.64 -12.16
N PRO A 154 -4.45 -11.43 -13.01
CA PRO A 154 -4.50 -11.28 -14.46
C PRO A 154 -5.41 -10.11 -14.85
N THR A 155 -5.12 -9.45 -15.97
CA THR A 155 -6.02 -8.51 -16.63
C THR A 155 -6.19 -8.96 -18.07
N LEU A 156 -7.42 -9.06 -18.55
CA LEU A 156 -7.74 -9.61 -19.86
C LEU A 156 -8.46 -8.57 -20.74
N TYR A 157 -8.00 -8.41 -21.98
CA TYR A 157 -8.65 -7.59 -23.01
C TYR A 157 -9.19 -8.47 -24.13
N MET A 158 -10.46 -8.29 -24.49
CA MET A 158 -11.05 -8.85 -25.70
C MET A 158 -10.92 -7.86 -26.84
N ILE A 159 -10.36 -8.33 -27.96
CA ILE A 159 -10.04 -7.51 -29.13
C ILE A 159 -10.70 -8.13 -30.36
N GLY A 160 -11.46 -7.32 -31.08
CA GLY A 160 -12.22 -7.69 -32.27
C GLY A 160 -11.35 -7.92 -33.50
N ARG A 161 -11.95 -8.47 -34.56
CA ARG A 161 -11.27 -8.79 -35.83
C ARG A 161 -10.74 -7.54 -36.56
N ASP A 162 -11.31 -6.37 -36.28
CA ASP A 162 -10.85 -5.05 -36.73
C ASP A 162 -9.68 -4.49 -35.88
N GLY A 163 -9.32 -5.16 -34.78
CA GLY A 163 -8.33 -4.72 -33.81
C GLY A 163 -8.84 -3.76 -32.74
N ARG A 164 -10.16 -3.52 -32.63
CA ARG A 164 -10.73 -2.67 -31.57
C ARG A 164 -11.02 -3.45 -30.30
N VAL A 165 -10.94 -2.79 -29.15
CA VAL A 165 -11.27 -3.40 -27.86
C VAL A 165 -12.79 -3.60 -27.77
N VAL A 166 -13.22 -4.85 -27.60
CA VAL A 166 -14.62 -5.25 -27.32
C VAL A 166 -14.93 -5.06 -25.83
N GLY A 167 -13.92 -5.23 -24.97
CA GLY A 167 -13.99 -4.93 -23.54
C GLY A 167 -12.80 -5.50 -22.77
N MET A 168 -12.82 -5.29 -21.46
CA MET A 168 -11.77 -5.76 -20.55
C MET A 168 -12.36 -6.32 -19.25
N THR A 169 -11.62 -7.18 -18.57
CA THR A 169 -11.93 -7.65 -17.21
C THR A 169 -10.63 -7.90 -16.43
N ALA A 170 -10.70 -7.94 -15.11
CA ALA A 170 -9.56 -8.16 -14.23
C ALA A 170 -9.89 -9.19 -13.14
N GLY A 171 -8.90 -9.99 -12.77
CA GLY A 171 -9.08 -11.14 -11.88
C GLY A 171 -9.24 -12.46 -12.64
N GLY A 172 -8.92 -13.55 -11.96
CA GLY A 172 -8.93 -14.91 -12.49
C GLY A 172 -8.79 -15.94 -11.37
N GLY A 173 -8.80 -17.22 -11.74
CA GLY A 173 -8.79 -18.34 -10.81
C GLY A 173 -9.13 -19.65 -11.53
N PRO A 174 -9.33 -20.75 -10.80
CA PRO A 174 -9.75 -22.03 -11.39
C PRO A 174 -11.23 -22.01 -11.79
N GLY A 175 -11.57 -22.57 -12.95
CA GLY A 175 -12.94 -22.70 -13.45
C GLY A 175 -13.34 -21.67 -14.51
N GLU A 176 -14.62 -21.65 -14.88
CA GLU A 176 -15.16 -20.68 -15.84
C GLU A 176 -15.11 -19.24 -15.28
N ASN A 177 -14.72 -18.28 -16.12
CA ASN A 177 -14.81 -16.85 -15.82
C ASN A 177 -15.96 -16.21 -16.61
N PRO A 178 -17.12 -15.91 -15.98
CA PRO A 178 -18.29 -15.37 -16.67
C PRO A 178 -18.01 -14.09 -17.46
N HIS A 179 -17.09 -13.23 -17.02
CA HIS A 179 -16.76 -12.02 -17.76
C HIS A 179 -15.99 -12.33 -19.05
N VAL A 180 -15.12 -13.36 -19.06
CA VAL A 180 -14.45 -13.82 -20.28
C VAL A 180 -15.46 -14.47 -21.23
N THR A 181 -16.33 -15.36 -20.74
CA THR A 181 -17.39 -15.98 -21.56
C THR A 181 -18.33 -14.93 -22.18
N ARG A 182 -18.69 -13.88 -21.43
CA ARG A 182 -19.50 -12.75 -21.92
C ARG A 182 -18.77 -11.88 -22.94
N LEU A 183 -17.48 -11.61 -22.74
CA LEU A 183 -16.64 -10.90 -23.72
C LEU A 183 -16.49 -11.70 -25.03
N LEU A 184 -16.38 -13.04 -24.96
CA LEU A 184 -16.33 -13.92 -26.12
C LEU A 184 -17.65 -13.88 -26.93
N ALA A 185 -18.80 -13.91 -26.25
CA ALA A 185 -20.10 -13.75 -26.90
C ALA A 185 -20.27 -12.35 -27.53
N LYS A 186 -19.88 -11.29 -26.82
CA LYS A 186 -19.84 -9.90 -27.37
C LYS A 186 -18.94 -9.75 -28.58
N ALA A 187 -17.87 -10.55 -28.68
CA ALA A 187 -16.98 -10.60 -29.83
C ALA A 187 -17.55 -11.39 -31.03
N GLY A 188 -18.77 -11.94 -30.91
CA GLY A 188 -19.48 -12.66 -31.96
C GLY A 188 -19.13 -14.13 -32.09
N LEU A 189 -18.71 -14.79 -31.01
CA LEU A 189 -18.61 -16.25 -30.96
C LEU A 189 -19.95 -16.89 -30.59
N PRO A 190 -20.30 -18.08 -31.13
CA PRO A 190 -21.55 -18.77 -30.87
C PRO A 190 -21.54 -19.45 -29.48
N ILE A 191 -21.64 -18.63 -28.44
CA ILE A 191 -21.56 -19.05 -27.04
C ILE A 191 -22.89 -18.76 -26.35
N ASP A 192 -23.48 -19.78 -25.75
CA ASP A 192 -24.58 -19.58 -24.82
C ASP A 192 -24.08 -18.88 -23.54
N VAL A 193 -24.74 -17.78 -23.19
CA VAL A 193 -24.48 -16.96 -22.00
C VAL A 193 -25.72 -16.84 -21.11
N SER A 194 -26.75 -17.67 -21.36
CA SER A 194 -27.99 -17.71 -20.58
C SER A 194 -27.80 -18.36 -19.20
N HIS A 195 -26.79 -19.23 -19.04
CA HIS A 195 -26.41 -19.82 -17.74
C HIS A 195 -25.59 -18.86 -16.86
N LEU A 196 -25.10 -17.76 -17.41
CA LEU A 196 -24.24 -16.81 -16.70
C LEU A 196 -25.07 -15.73 -15.98
N PRO A 197 -24.65 -15.25 -14.79
CA PRO A 197 -25.26 -14.09 -14.15
C PRO A 197 -25.33 -12.89 -15.12
N PRO A 198 -26.42 -12.09 -15.10
CA PRO A 198 -26.72 -11.07 -16.11
C PRO A 198 -25.63 -9.99 -16.25
N GLU A 199 -25.63 -9.26 -17.37
CA GLU A 199 -24.55 -8.32 -17.66
C GLU A 199 -24.66 -6.95 -16.95
N PRO A 200 -23.51 -6.38 -16.53
CA PRO A 200 -23.41 -5.00 -16.07
C PRO A 200 -23.90 -3.97 -17.09
N ALA A 201 -24.69 -3.00 -16.63
CA ALA A 201 -24.90 -1.76 -17.38
C ALA A 201 -23.65 -0.88 -17.28
N ALA A 202 -23.12 -0.42 -18.42
CA ALA A 202 -21.93 0.43 -18.44
C ALA A 202 -22.27 1.86 -17.94
N GLY A 203 -21.49 2.36 -16.98
CA GLY A 203 -21.65 3.71 -16.44
C GLY A 203 -20.33 4.42 -16.13
N PRO A 204 -20.36 5.67 -15.61
CA PRO A 204 -19.16 6.50 -15.51
C PRO A 204 -18.09 6.06 -14.49
N LYS A 205 -16.94 6.74 -14.55
CA LYS A 205 -15.71 6.35 -13.83
C LYS A 205 -15.86 6.43 -12.31
N SER A 206 -15.57 5.33 -11.64
CA SER A 206 -15.53 5.27 -10.18
C SER A 206 -14.24 5.83 -9.57
N ILE A 207 -14.28 6.07 -8.25
CA ILE A 207 -13.10 6.41 -7.45
C ILE A 207 -12.27 5.13 -7.22
N PRO A 208 -10.98 5.09 -7.59
CA PRO A 208 -10.13 3.94 -7.30
C PRO A 208 -9.94 3.73 -5.79
N MET A 209 -10.14 2.50 -5.30
CA MET A 209 -9.87 2.12 -3.91
C MET A 209 -8.43 2.39 -3.45
N MET A 210 -7.48 2.54 -4.39
CA MET A 210 -6.13 3.04 -4.14
C MET A 210 -5.66 3.93 -5.31
N GLY A 211 -5.89 5.25 -5.25
CA GLY A 211 -5.36 6.17 -6.26
C GLY A 211 -5.81 7.62 -6.17
N LYS A 212 -4.97 8.49 -5.59
CA LYS A 212 -5.04 9.97 -5.66
C LYS A 212 -6.40 10.62 -5.34
N THR A 213 -6.89 10.43 -4.11
CA THR A 213 -7.46 11.55 -3.35
C THR A 213 -6.48 11.93 -2.24
N ALA A 214 -6.56 13.15 -1.70
CA ALA A 214 -5.76 13.54 -0.54
C ALA A 214 -6.10 12.62 0.67
N ALA A 215 -5.11 12.33 1.51
CA ALA A 215 -5.24 11.33 2.56
C ALA A 215 -6.35 11.67 3.57
N ILE A 216 -7.36 10.81 3.65
CA ILE A 216 -8.37 10.81 4.72
C ILE A 216 -8.05 9.62 5.63
N PRO A 217 -7.78 9.83 6.94
CA PRO A 217 -7.22 8.79 7.79
C PRO A 217 -8.24 7.68 8.08
N ALA A 218 -7.79 6.42 7.96
CA ALA A 218 -8.57 5.23 8.31
C ALA A 218 -8.65 5.00 9.84
N SER A 219 -8.91 6.05 10.61
CA SER A 219 -9.06 6.02 12.07
C SER A 219 -10.52 6.03 12.48
N GLY A 220 -11.01 4.91 13.00
CA GLY A 220 -12.40 4.76 13.48
C GLY A 220 -12.71 5.49 14.79
N LYS A 221 -12.69 6.83 14.76
CA LYS A 221 -13.45 7.67 15.72
C LYS A 221 -14.65 8.25 14.96
N SER A 222 -15.83 7.71 15.30
CA SER A 222 -17.07 7.77 14.50
C SER A 222 -16.94 7.18 13.08
N GLY A 223 -18.07 6.83 12.46
CA GLY A 223 -18.14 6.95 11.00
C GLY A 223 -17.95 8.44 10.69
N ALA A 224 -17.04 8.79 9.78
CA ALA A 224 -16.63 10.18 9.56
C ALA A 224 -17.79 11.02 9.02
N MET A 225 -18.58 11.55 9.95
CA MET A 225 -19.84 12.25 9.69
C MET A 225 -19.46 13.64 9.19
N ARG A 226 -19.37 13.79 7.87
CA ARG A 226 -18.93 15.03 7.24
C ARG A 226 -20.05 16.07 7.34
N PRO A 227 -19.77 17.31 7.76
CA PRO A 227 -20.72 18.41 7.57
C PRO A 227 -21.00 18.59 6.07
N PRO A 228 -22.15 19.18 5.68
CA PRO A 228 -22.62 19.25 4.28
C PRO A 228 -21.53 19.63 3.27
N THR A 229 -21.06 18.62 2.54
CA THR A 229 -19.86 18.74 1.70
C THR A 229 -20.17 19.47 0.40
N ILE A 230 -19.23 20.30 -0.05
CA ILE A 230 -19.24 20.94 -1.37
C ILE A 230 -18.73 19.99 -2.49
N GLN A 231 -18.52 18.71 -2.18
CA GLN A 231 -18.21 17.68 -3.16
C GLN A 231 -18.64 16.31 -2.62
N LEU A 232 -19.52 15.60 -3.34
CA LEU A 232 -19.89 14.21 -3.05
C LEU A 232 -19.47 13.31 -4.21
N GLY A 233 -18.57 12.36 -3.92
CA GLY A 233 -17.95 11.54 -4.96
C GLY A 233 -17.23 12.39 -5.99
N ASN A 234 -17.64 12.27 -7.25
CA ASN A 234 -17.08 13.01 -8.38
C ASN A 234 -17.71 14.42 -8.59
N VAL A 235 -18.86 14.71 -7.96
CA VAL A 235 -19.67 15.92 -8.20
C VAL A 235 -19.36 17.01 -7.17
N LYS A 236 -19.18 18.26 -7.62
CA LYS A 236 -18.88 19.46 -6.82
C LYS A 236 -20.05 20.44 -6.77
N TYR A 237 -20.03 21.33 -5.78
CA TYR A 237 -21.03 22.37 -5.60
C TYR A 237 -21.08 23.30 -6.82
N GLY A 238 -22.26 23.40 -7.45
CA GLY A 238 -22.47 24.14 -8.70
C GLY A 238 -22.27 23.32 -9.98
N ASP A 239 -21.94 22.02 -9.91
CA ASP A 239 -21.97 21.14 -11.08
C ASP A 239 -23.43 20.78 -11.43
N GLU A 240 -23.81 20.89 -12.71
CA GLU A 240 -25.11 20.42 -13.23
C GLU A 240 -25.22 18.88 -13.14
N ILE A 241 -26.31 18.36 -12.57
CA ILE A 241 -26.56 16.91 -12.53
C ILE A 241 -27.19 16.45 -13.85
N ALA A 242 -26.38 15.84 -14.71
CA ALA A 242 -26.85 15.18 -15.92
C ALA A 242 -27.92 14.10 -15.63
N ASP A 243 -28.99 14.08 -16.44
CA ASP A 243 -30.16 13.23 -16.23
C ASP A 243 -29.82 11.73 -16.14
N PHE A 244 -30.61 11.03 -15.33
CA PHE A 244 -30.43 9.61 -15.02
C PHE A 244 -31.77 8.99 -14.60
N ALA A 245 -31.85 7.66 -14.72
CA ALA A 245 -33.09 6.93 -14.53
C ALA A 245 -32.93 5.71 -13.61
N ALA A 246 -33.96 5.43 -12.81
CA ALA A 246 -34.09 4.22 -12.02
C ALA A 246 -35.51 3.65 -12.14
N ILE A 247 -35.72 2.38 -11.80
CA ILE A 247 -36.97 1.68 -12.09
C ILE A 247 -37.97 1.85 -10.95
N GLY A 248 -39.18 2.31 -11.24
CA GLY A 248 -40.28 2.44 -10.27
C GLY A 248 -40.81 1.11 -9.75
N VAL A 249 -41.62 1.19 -8.67
CA VAL A 249 -42.29 0.02 -8.06
C VAL A 249 -43.25 -0.65 -9.06
N ASP A 250 -43.86 0.13 -9.94
CA ASP A 250 -44.68 -0.30 -11.07
C ASP A 250 -43.89 -0.93 -12.23
N GLY A 251 -42.55 -0.85 -12.21
CA GLY A 251 -41.68 -1.24 -13.31
C GLY A 251 -41.46 -0.14 -14.36
N GLY A 252 -42.03 1.05 -14.18
CA GLY A 252 -41.82 2.21 -15.05
C GLY A 252 -40.43 2.84 -14.88
N GLU A 253 -40.06 3.75 -15.78
CA GLU A 253 -38.79 4.47 -15.72
C GLU A 253 -38.97 5.85 -15.05
N VAL A 254 -38.36 6.06 -13.88
CA VAL A 254 -38.36 7.34 -13.15
C VAL A 254 -37.06 8.08 -13.47
N LYS A 255 -37.12 9.37 -13.80
CA LYS A 255 -35.95 10.19 -14.21
C LYS A 255 -35.73 11.39 -13.31
N LEU A 256 -34.50 11.90 -13.23
CA LEU A 256 -34.25 13.17 -12.54
C LEU A 256 -35.00 14.32 -13.23
N SER A 257 -35.05 14.31 -14.56
CA SER A 257 -35.83 15.28 -15.35
C SER A 257 -37.33 15.29 -15.03
N SER A 258 -37.91 14.23 -14.46
CA SER A 258 -39.28 14.20 -13.95
C SER A 258 -39.51 15.14 -12.75
N PHE A 259 -38.45 15.63 -12.12
CA PHE A 259 -38.49 16.57 -10.99
C PHE A 259 -37.99 17.98 -11.37
N LYS A 260 -37.72 18.27 -12.65
CA LYS A 260 -37.17 19.55 -13.11
C LYS A 260 -38.01 20.75 -12.66
N GLY A 261 -37.34 21.84 -12.22
CA GLY A 261 -38.00 23.02 -11.68
C GLY A 261 -38.40 22.90 -10.21
N LYS A 262 -37.91 21.87 -9.50
CA LYS A 262 -38.06 21.68 -8.05
C LYS A 262 -36.71 21.32 -7.43
N PRO A 263 -36.39 21.77 -6.21
CA PRO A 263 -35.24 21.23 -5.48
C PRO A 263 -35.47 19.74 -5.21
N VAL A 264 -34.44 18.93 -5.44
CA VAL A 264 -34.50 17.46 -5.34
C VAL A 264 -33.52 16.96 -4.29
N PHE A 265 -34.02 16.17 -3.35
CA PHE A 265 -33.20 15.43 -2.39
C PHE A 265 -33.13 13.96 -2.83
N VAL A 266 -31.97 13.54 -3.34
CA VAL A 266 -31.74 12.18 -3.83
C VAL A 266 -31.08 11.34 -2.74
N ALA A 267 -31.61 10.15 -2.45
CA ALA A 267 -31.14 9.26 -1.39
C ALA A 267 -30.79 7.86 -1.92
N PHE A 268 -29.51 7.50 -1.90
CA PHE A 268 -29.05 6.15 -2.26
C PHE A 268 -28.90 5.29 -1.00
N TRP A 269 -29.51 4.11 -0.96
CA TRP A 269 -29.40 3.16 0.14
C TRP A 269 -29.31 1.71 -0.36
N THR A 270 -28.89 0.77 0.48
CA THR A 270 -28.77 -0.65 0.10
C THR A 270 -29.49 -1.60 1.06
N GLY A 271 -30.00 -2.70 0.51
CA GLY A 271 -30.75 -3.75 1.22
C GLY A 271 -32.10 -3.30 1.77
N ALA A 272 -32.60 -4.07 2.73
CA ALA A 272 -33.88 -3.82 3.41
C ALA A 272 -33.84 -2.68 4.46
N ARG A 273 -32.68 -2.07 4.71
CA ARG A 273 -32.53 -0.92 5.63
C ARG A 273 -32.67 0.39 4.87
N ALA A 274 -33.92 0.75 4.61
CA ALA A 274 -34.31 1.97 3.90
C ALA A 274 -33.92 3.27 4.63
N PRO A 275 -34.00 4.43 3.94
CA PRO A 275 -34.05 5.72 4.60
C PRO A 275 -35.37 5.77 5.38
N GLY A 276 -35.28 5.56 6.70
CA GLY A 276 -36.45 5.47 7.58
C GLY A 276 -37.14 6.82 7.80
N ASP A 277 -37.94 6.87 8.87
CA ASP A 277 -38.89 7.93 9.20
C ASP A 277 -38.39 9.37 9.00
N GLU A 278 -37.11 9.64 9.22
CA GLU A 278 -36.51 10.96 9.01
C GLU A 278 -36.63 11.47 7.57
N LEU A 279 -36.50 10.62 6.55
CA LEU A 279 -36.66 11.07 5.16
C LEU A 279 -38.15 11.34 4.83
N ALA A 280 -39.07 10.57 5.42
CA ALA A 280 -40.50 10.79 5.31
C ALA A 280 -40.93 12.09 6.03
N LYS A 281 -40.37 12.38 7.21
CA LYS A 281 -40.56 13.65 7.95
C LYS A 281 -40.04 14.85 7.15
N ILE A 282 -38.81 14.75 6.60
CA ILE A 282 -38.23 15.79 5.75
C ILE A 282 -39.12 16.06 4.53
N TYR A 283 -39.58 15.02 3.83
CA TYR A 283 -40.51 15.20 2.72
C TYR A 283 -41.82 15.85 3.18
N ALA A 284 -42.45 15.31 4.23
CA ALA A 284 -43.73 15.81 4.74
C ALA A 284 -43.67 17.29 5.20
N ALA A 285 -42.54 17.74 5.75
CA ALA A 285 -42.35 19.12 6.22
C ALA A 285 -42.05 20.14 5.11
N TYR A 286 -41.51 19.70 3.96
CA TYR A 286 -40.98 20.61 2.92
C TYR A 286 -41.56 20.41 1.51
N LYS A 287 -42.37 19.36 1.27
CA LYS A 287 -43.09 19.13 0.00
C LYS A 287 -43.89 20.35 -0.48
N ASP A 288 -44.47 21.11 0.44
CA ASP A 288 -45.35 22.25 0.16
C ASP A 288 -44.53 23.52 -0.17
N GLN A 289 -43.21 23.50 0.09
CA GLN A 289 -42.22 24.43 -0.47
C GLN A 289 -41.65 23.93 -1.81
N GLY A 290 -42.22 22.87 -2.39
CA GLY A 290 -41.80 22.29 -3.67
C GLY A 290 -40.74 21.21 -3.60
N LEU A 291 -40.26 20.81 -2.40
CA LEU A 291 -39.22 19.77 -2.28
C LEU A 291 -39.68 18.43 -2.88
N ALA A 292 -38.92 17.93 -3.85
CA ALA A 292 -38.99 16.56 -4.30
C ALA A 292 -38.02 15.68 -3.48
N VAL A 293 -38.45 14.47 -3.13
CA VAL A 293 -37.57 13.44 -2.58
C VAL A 293 -37.63 12.23 -3.50
N TRP A 294 -36.46 11.74 -3.91
CA TRP A 294 -36.32 10.53 -4.73
C TRP A 294 -35.29 9.60 -4.09
N ALA A 295 -35.76 8.47 -3.56
CA ALA A 295 -34.87 7.47 -2.99
C ALA A 295 -34.67 6.30 -3.96
N ILE A 296 -33.43 5.82 -4.07
CA ILE A 296 -33.03 4.75 -4.99
C ILE A 296 -32.34 3.63 -4.20
N ASN A 297 -32.90 2.43 -4.28
CA ASN A 297 -32.35 1.22 -3.65
C ASN A 297 -31.30 0.59 -4.58
N VAL A 298 -30.04 0.61 -4.13
CA VAL A 298 -28.86 0.14 -4.86
C VAL A 298 -28.29 -1.13 -4.23
N ALA A 299 -27.64 -2.00 -5.01
CA ALA A 299 -27.01 -3.23 -4.52
C ALA A 299 -27.99 -4.21 -3.81
N THR A 300 -29.19 -4.38 -4.38
CA THR A 300 -30.30 -5.19 -3.86
C THR A 300 -31.02 -5.88 -5.04
N GLU A 301 -31.54 -7.10 -4.89
CA GLU A 301 -32.28 -7.74 -5.98
C GLU A 301 -33.67 -7.14 -6.22
N ARG A 302 -34.17 -7.22 -7.46
CA ARG A 302 -35.50 -6.70 -7.82
C ARG A 302 -36.60 -7.26 -6.91
N ALA A 303 -36.60 -8.57 -6.66
CA ALA A 303 -37.58 -9.22 -5.79
C ALA A 303 -37.45 -8.80 -4.31
N GLU A 304 -36.24 -8.47 -3.85
CA GLU A 304 -36.01 -7.95 -2.49
C GLU A 304 -36.52 -6.51 -2.38
N PHE A 305 -36.33 -5.69 -3.43
CA PHE A 305 -36.92 -4.36 -3.54
C PHE A 305 -38.45 -4.41 -3.63
N ASP A 306 -39.05 -5.25 -4.47
CA ASP A 306 -40.51 -5.32 -4.63
C ASP A 306 -41.19 -5.78 -3.34
N ALA A 307 -40.61 -6.76 -2.65
CA ALA A 307 -41.08 -7.19 -1.34
C ALA A 307 -40.98 -6.06 -0.29
N TRP A 308 -39.87 -5.32 -0.28
CA TRP A 308 -39.69 -4.15 0.59
C TRP A 308 -40.67 -3.02 0.26
N ALA A 309 -40.81 -2.66 -1.02
CA ALA A 309 -41.66 -1.58 -1.48
C ALA A 309 -43.14 -1.90 -1.19
N LYS A 310 -43.59 -3.13 -1.45
CA LYS A 310 -44.93 -3.61 -1.08
C LYS A 310 -45.18 -3.54 0.43
N ALA A 311 -44.17 -3.80 1.26
CA ALA A 311 -44.28 -3.71 2.71
C ALA A 311 -44.25 -2.25 3.26
N ASN A 312 -43.72 -1.30 2.50
CA ASN A 312 -43.48 0.08 2.96
C ASN A 312 -44.30 1.15 2.20
N ALA A 313 -45.04 0.80 1.14
CA ALA A 313 -45.74 1.73 0.25
C ALA A 313 -46.62 2.76 0.96
N ALA A 314 -47.28 2.38 2.06
CA ALA A 314 -48.16 3.27 2.83
C ALA A 314 -47.41 4.29 3.72
N ALA A 315 -46.11 4.10 3.99
CA ALA A 315 -45.34 4.88 4.95
C ALA A 315 -44.37 5.90 4.32
N LEU A 316 -44.04 5.74 3.03
CA LEU A 316 -42.97 6.50 2.38
C LEU A 316 -43.43 7.89 1.91
N GLY A 317 -44.53 7.96 1.14
CA GLY A 317 -45.10 9.20 0.60
C GLY A 317 -44.28 9.91 -0.50
N TYR A 318 -42.96 9.67 -0.58
CA TYR A 318 -42.05 10.15 -1.62
C TYR A 318 -41.77 9.08 -2.69
N THR A 319 -41.15 9.49 -3.81
CA THR A 319 -40.85 8.58 -4.92
C THR A 319 -39.71 7.61 -4.55
N VAL A 320 -39.95 6.31 -4.74
CA VAL A 320 -38.93 5.27 -4.54
C VAL A 320 -38.71 4.46 -5.82
N SER A 321 -37.45 4.13 -6.08
CA SER A 321 -37.03 3.35 -7.24
C SER A 321 -35.96 2.32 -6.88
N TRP A 322 -35.78 1.34 -7.76
CA TRP A 322 -34.75 0.32 -7.74
C TRP A 322 -33.70 0.60 -8.80
N ASP A 323 -32.45 0.37 -8.42
CA ASP A 323 -31.31 0.43 -9.33
C ASP A 323 -31.24 -0.87 -10.16
N PRO A 324 -31.31 -0.80 -11.51
CA PRO A 324 -31.33 -2.00 -12.36
C PRO A 324 -30.02 -2.82 -12.30
N ALA A 325 -28.96 -2.33 -11.65
CA ALA A 325 -27.73 -3.09 -11.37
C ALA A 325 -27.90 -4.25 -10.37
N GLY A 326 -29.08 -4.43 -9.75
CA GLY A 326 -29.31 -5.52 -8.80
C GLY A 326 -28.34 -5.46 -7.62
N LYS A 327 -27.75 -6.60 -7.22
CA LYS A 327 -26.71 -6.66 -6.16
C LYS A 327 -25.33 -6.10 -6.55
N ALA A 328 -25.10 -5.68 -7.79
CA ALA A 328 -23.78 -5.24 -8.23
C ALA A 328 -23.46 -3.79 -7.81
N VAL A 329 -22.92 -3.63 -6.60
CA VAL A 329 -22.47 -2.33 -6.03
C VAL A 329 -21.60 -1.51 -7.00
N MET A 330 -20.74 -2.18 -7.76
CA MET A 330 -19.76 -1.56 -8.66
C MET A 330 -20.37 -1.06 -9.98
N GLU A 331 -21.67 -1.31 -10.18
CA GLU A 331 -22.42 -1.09 -11.42
C GLU A 331 -23.66 -0.24 -11.15
N SER A 332 -24.00 -0.06 -9.87
CA SER A 332 -25.09 0.80 -9.42
C SER A 332 -24.94 2.22 -9.94
N LEU A 333 -26.07 2.84 -10.24
CA LEU A 333 -26.19 4.21 -10.69
C LEU A 333 -25.44 5.18 -9.78
N SER A 334 -25.51 4.97 -8.46
CA SER A 334 -24.77 5.77 -7.47
C SER A 334 -23.25 5.68 -7.62
N TYR A 335 -22.72 4.47 -7.79
CA TYR A 335 -21.28 4.22 -7.91
C TYR A 335 -20.77 4.67 -9.28
N MET A 336 -21.51 4.35 -10.33
CA MET A 336 -21.20 4.68 -11.70
C MET A 336 -21.34 6.18 -11.99
N LYS A 337 -22.55 6.77 -11.90
CA LYS A 337 -22.79 8.17 -12.29
C LYS A 337 -21.99 9.15 -11.42
N PHE A 338 -21.83 8.85 -10.13
CA PHE A 338 -21.37 9.83 -9.14
C PHE A 338 -20.12 9.40 -8.35
N GLY A 339 -19.61 8.18 -8.51
CA GLY A 339 -18.47 7.68 -7.74
C GLY A 339 -18.81 7.30 -6.29
N ILE A 340 -20.10 7.14 -5.95
CA ILE A 340 -20.58 6.95 -4.58
C ILE A 340 -20.73 5.46 -4.27
N GLY A 341 -19.75 4.89 -3.56
CA GLY A 341 -19.71 3.48 -3.14
C GLY A 341 -19.92 3.21 -1.64
N MET A 342 -20.50 4.17 -0.90
CA MET A 342 -20.79 4.04 0.53
C MET A 342 -22.20 4.53 0.81
N TYR A 343 -22.96 3.78 1.62
CA TYR A 343 -24.40 3.98 1.79
C TYR A 343 -24.83 4.01 3.27
N PRO A 344 -25.93 4.70 3.61
CA PRO A 344 -26.70 5.56 2.71
C PRO A 344 -25.97 6.88 2.43
N ALA A 345 -26.24 7.43 1.25
CA ALA A 345 -25.65 8.67 0.75
C ALA A 345 -26.73 9.58 0.18
N PHE A 346 -26.53 10.89 0.31
CA PHE A 346 -27.57 11.88 0.05
C PHE A 346 -27.02 13.07 -0.74
N MET A 347 -27.76 13.48 -1.77
CA MET A 347 -27.46 14.64 -2.62
C MET A 347 -28.62 15.63 -2.54
N VAL A 348 -28.30 16.92 -2.49
CA VAL A 348 -29.27 18.01 -2.64
C VAL A 348 -29.00 18.74 -3.94
N ILE A 349 -30.06 18.96 -4.72
CA ILE A 349 -30.06 19.60 -6.04
C ILE A 349 -31.06 20.77 -5.98
N ASN A 350 -30.76 21.92 -6.56
CA ASN A 350 -31.74 23.03 -6.67
C ASN A 350 -32.75 22.80 -7.81
N ALA A 351 -33.67 23.76 -8.00
CA ALA A 351 -34.67 23.72 -9.07
C ALA A 351 -34.07 23.75 -10.48
N ASP A 352 -32.89 24.34 -10.64
CA ASP A 352 -32.18 24.50 -11.92
C ASP A 352 -31.51 23.19 -12.38
N GLY A 353 -31.06 22.35 -11.43
CA GLY A 353 -30.39 21.06 -11.69
C GLY A 353 -28.96 20.96 -11.13
N ASP A 354 -28.46 22.01 -10.47
CA ASP A 354 -27.12 22.07 -9.88
C ASP A 354 -27.04 21.32 -8.55
N PHE A 355 -25.91 20.65 -8.31
CA PHE A 355 -25.58 20.08 -7.01
C PHE A 355 -25.29 21.17 -5.96
N ARG A 356 -26.03 21.15 -4.85
CA ARG A 356 -25.91 22.12 -3.74
C ARG A 356 -25.37 21.52 -2.43
N GLY A 357 -25.10 20.23 -2.41
CA GLY A 357 -24.30 19.59 -1.37
C GLY A 357 -24.69 18.14 -1.10
N GLY A 358 -23.86 17.42 -0.33
CA GLY A 358 -24.12 16.02 -0.01
C GLY A 358 -23.39 15.47 1.21
N MET A 359 -23.78 14.27 1.64
CA MET A 359 -23.25 13.59 2.82
C MET A 359 -23.43 12.06 2.74
N ILE A 360 -22.76 11.34 3.64
CA ILE A 360 -22.78 9.86 3.75
C ILE A 360 -22.90 9.48 5.23
N GLY A 361 -23.73 8.50 5.56
CA GLY A 361 -23.88 7.94 6.91
C GLY A 361 -25.29 8.04 7.48
N MET A 362 -25.46 7.73 8.78
CA MET A 362 -26.75 7.76 9.48
C MET A 362 -26.62 8.33 10.89
N GLY A 363 -27.76 8.77 11.45
CA GLY A 363 -27.90 9.20 12.85
C GLY A 363 -28.45 10.63 13.00
N PRO A 364 -28.78 11.07 14.23
CA PRO A 364 -29.46 12.36 14.47
C PRO A 364 -28.70 13.57 13.92
N LYS A 365 -27.36 13.56 13.98
CA LYS A 365 -26.53 14.65 13.42
C LYS A 365 -26.53 14.67 11.89
N VAL A 366 -26.64 13.51 11.23
CA VAL A 366 -26.91 13.46 9.77
C VAL A 366 -28.28 14.05 9.49
N ALA A 367 -29.32 13.66 10.24
CA ALA A 367 -30.68 14.16 10.05
C ALA A 367 -30.80 15.69 10.18
N ALA A 368 -30.02 16.32 11.07
CA ALA A 368 -29.89 17.78 11.16
C ALA A 368 -29.14 18.42 9.98
N TRP A 369 -28.07 17.77 9.48
CA TRP A 369 -27.32 18.25 8.30
C TRP A 369 -28.05 18.05 6.97
N MET A 370 -28.90 17.02 6.86
CA MET A 370 -29.83 16.85 5.74
C MET A 370 -30.72 18.08 5.62
N ARG A 371 -31.35 18.49 6.73
CA ARG A 371 -32.15 19.72 6.84
C ARG A 371 -31.32 20.96 6.49
N GLN A 372 -30.16 21.17 7.12
CA GLN A 372 -29.27 22.31 6.82
C GLN A 372 -28.85 22.38 5.33
N SER A 373 -28.78 21.24 4.63
CA SER A 373 -28.44 21.21 3.21
C SER A 373 -29.59 21.69 2.30
N LEU A 374 -30.84 21.64 2.78
CA LEU A 374 -32.00 22.15 2.05
C LEU A 374 -31.95 23.68 1.88
N GLU A 375 -31.40 24.42 2.85
CA GLU A 375 -31.19 25.88 2.73
C GLU A 375 -30.29 26.25 1.54
N ARG A 376 -29.38 25.34 1.14
CA ARG A 376 -28.50 25.53 -0.04
C ARG A 376 -29.21 25.29 -1.37
N ALA A 377 -30.40 24.70 -1.32
CA ALA A 377 -31.35 24.56 -2.43
C ALA A 377 -32.62 25.40 -2.17
N GLU A 378 -32.47 26.50 -1.43
CA GLU A 378 -33.44 27.60 -1.24
C GLU A 378 -34.72 27.26 -0.47
N ILE A 379 -34.85 26.03 0.05
CA ILE A 379 -35.90 25.64 0.99
C ILE A 379 -35.68 26.33 2.35
N LYS A 380 -36.74 26.94 2.89
CA LYS A 380 -36.69 27.67 4.16
C LYS A 380 -37.04 26.75 5.31
N LEU A 381 -36.06 26.44 6.15
CA LEU A 381 -36.27 25.56 7.31
C LEU A 381 -37.27 26.14 8.31
N ASN A 382 -38.06 25.26 8.92
CA ASN A 382 -38.87 25.60 10.08
C ASN A 382 -37.99 25.87 11.31
N ALA A 383 -38.56 26.46 12.35
CA ALA A 383 -37.82 26.89 13.54
C ALA A 383 -37.18 25.73 14.33
N GLU A 384 -37.80 24.55 14.34
CA GLU A 384 -37.31 23.36 15.04
C GLU A 384 -36.09 22.76 14.33
N ASP A 385 -36.20 22.53 13.02
CA ASP A 385 -35.13 22.01 12.18
C ASP A 385 -33.93 22.96 12.11
N LYS A 386 -34.20 24.28 12.08
CA LYS A 386 -33.16 25.30 12.16
C LYS A 386 -32.48 25.30 13.52
N ALA A 387 -33.25 25.23 14.62
CA ALA A 387 -32.67 25.13 15.97
C ALA A 387 -31.83 23.85 16.14
N ALA A 388 -32.26 22.72 15.56
CA ALA A 388 -31.49 21.47 15.55
C ALA A 388 -30.19 21.58 14.75
N ALA A 389 -30.22 22.19 13.55
CA ALA A 389 -29.02 22.44 12.76
C ALA A 389 -28.05 23.40 13.47
N GLU A 390 -28.56 24.50 14.03
CA GLU A 390 -27.78 25.42 14.86
C GLU A 390 -27.21 24.74 16.11
N GLN A 391 -27.96 23.86 16.78
CA GLN A 391 -27.48 23.16 17.97
C GLN A 391 -26.37 22.17 17.62
N VAL A 392 -26.47 21.43 16.51
CA VAL A 392 -25.37 20.55 16.06
C VAL A 392 -24.11 21.34 15.70
N MET A 393 -24.25 22.58 15.18
CA MET A 393 -23.12 23.49 14.98
C MET A 393 -22.58 24.05 16.31
N LYS A 394 -23.45 24.43 17.25
CA LYS A 394 -23.07 24.89 18.60
C LYS A 394 -22.34 23.78 19.37
N ASP A 395 -22.81 22.54 19.31
CA ASP A 395 -22.13 21.36 19.85
C ASP A 395 -20.73 21.16 19.24
N LEU A 396 -20.60 21.35 17.92
CA LEU A 396 -19.34 21.18 17.21
C LEU A 396 -18.28 22.21 17.64
N PHE A 397 -18.71 23.44 17.96
CA PHE A 397 -17.84 24.51 18.46
C PHE A 397 -17.63 24.45 19.98
N ALA A 398 -18.65 24.07 20.77
CA ALA A 398 -18.55 23.90 22.22
C ALA A 398 -17.72 22.67 22.62
N ALA A 399 -17.62 21.66 21.75
CA ALA A 399 -16.70 20.54 21.90
C ALA A 399 -15.21 20.91 21.72
N ARG A 400 -14.87 22.19 21.55
CA ARG A 400 -13.52 22.75 21.72
C ARG A 400 -13.41 23.53 23.05
N PRO A 401 -13.23 22.86 24.21
CA PRO A 401 -12.67 23.52 25.37
C PRO A 401 -11.21 23.92 25.09
N ALA A 402 -10.70 24.92 25.82
CA ALA A 402 -9.30 25.26 25.79
C ALA A 402 -8.43 24.15 26.45
N SER A 403 -7.13 24.17 26.12
CA SER A 403 -6.09 23.20 26.49
C SER A 403 -6.14 21.83 25.78
N VAL A 404 -5.03 21.52 25.12
CA VAL A 404 -4.60 20.14 24.80
C VAL A 404 -3.09 20.06 25.11
N PRO A 405 -2.70 19.51 26.27
CA PRO A 405 -1.30 19.15 26.52
C PRO A 405 -0.91 18.01 25.57
N ALA A 406 0.18 18.17 24.82
CA ALA A 406 0.53 17.22 23.75
C ALA A 406 0.88 15.82 24.30
N GLY A 407 0.06 14.80 24.00
CA GLY A 407 0.19 13.45 24.56
C GLY A 407 -0.44 12.34 23.70
N LEU A 408 0.41 11.42 23.20
CA LEU A 408 0.13 10.18 22.45
C LEU A 408 -0.01 10.36 20.92
N ILE A 409 1.09 10.26 20.15
CA ILE A 409 1.82 9.02 19.75
C ILE A 409 1.02 8.19 18.73
N GLN A 410 1.73 7.73 17.68
CA GLN A 410 1.20 6.84 16.64
C GLN A 410 0.57 5.57 17.25
N PRO A 411 -0.40 4.92 16.57
CA PRO A 411 -0.77 3.55 16.91
C PRO A 411 0.43 2.63 16.66
N LYS A 412 1.21 2.36 17.72
CA LYS A 412 2.11 1.21 17.76
C LYS A 412 1.29 -0.04 17.45
N GLY A 413 1.87 -0.97 16.71
CA GLY A 413 1.48 -2.37 16.85
C GLY A 413 1.93 -2.82 18.24
N GLY A 414 0.97 -3.22 19.09
CA GLY A 414 1.21 -3.47 20.50
C GLY A 414 0.52 -2.45 21.42
N ASP A 415 -0.12 -2.98 22.45
CA ASP A 415 -0.30 -2.40 23.79
C ASP A 415 -0.51 -0.87 23.94
N GLY A 416 -1.73 -0.51 24.36
CA GLY A 416 -2.19 0.85 24.59
C GLY A 416 -1.41 1.67 25.64
N GLY A 417 -1.82 2.93 25.79
CA GLY A 417 -1.06 4.00 26.46
C GLY A 417 -0.70 3.78 27.93
N MET A 418 0.38 3.04 28.17
CA MET A 418 1.12 2.93 29.42
C MET A 418 2.62 2.95 29.09
N THR A 419 3.43 3.60 29.94
CA THR A 419 4.90 3.51 29.83
C THR A 419 5.39 2.07 30.08
N PRO A 420 6.62 1.69 29.68
CA PRO A 420 7.16 0.36 29.98
C PRO A 420 7.15 -0.01 31.47
N ALA A 421 7.19 0.98 32.37
CA ALA A 421 7.09 0.80 33.82
C ALA A 421 5.65 0.68 34.36
N GLN A 422 4.63 0.83 33.51
CA GLN A 422 3.20 0.79 33.88
C GLN A 422 2.43 -0.34 33.20
N ARG A 423 2.94 -0.91 32.10
CA ARG A 423 2.31 -2.01 31.38
C ARG A 423 2.25 -3.25 32.26
N ILE A 424 1.05 -3.60 32.73
CA ILE A 424 0.81 -4.89 33.39
C ILE A 424 1.02 -5.97 32.31
N PRO A 425 1.87 -6.99 32.55
CA PRO A 425 2.16 -8.01 31.55
C PRO A 425 0.92 -8.86 31.23
N THR A 426 0.85 -9.37 29.99
CA THR A 426 -0.11 -10.42 29.61
C THR A 426 0.01 -11.60 30.57
N LEU A 427 -1.12 -12.15 31.03
CA LEU A 427 -1.10 -13.22 32.02
C LEU A 427 -0.28 -14.42 31.53
N GLY A 428 0.62 -14.91 32.38
CA GLY A 428 1.51 -16.03 32.09
C GLY A 428 1.01 -17.37 32.63
N ALA A 429 1.81 -18.42 32.39
CA ALA A 429 1.57 -19.74 32.96
C ALA A 429 1.51 -19.70 34.51
N GLY A 430 0.60 -20.47 35.10
CA GLY A 430 0.35 -20.52 36.54
C GLY A 430 -0.64 -19.47 37.07
N ALA A 431 -0.95 -18.42 36.31
CA ALA A 431 -1.99 -17.47 36.70
C ALA A 431 -3.40 -18.12 36.61
N VAL A 432 -4.28 -17.82 37.57
CA VAL A 432 -5.70 -18.18 37.47
C VAL A 432 -6.34 -17.35 36.36
N ALA A 433 -7.02 -18.00 35.41
CA ALA A 433 -7.70 -17.34 34.30
C ALA A 433 -8.93 -16.56 34.83
N PRO A 434 -8.98 -15.21 34.69
CA PRO A 434 -10.12 -14.44 35.18
C PRO A 434 -11.43 -14.81 34.47
N ASP A 435 -12.50 -15.03 35.24
CA ASP A 435 -13.85 -15.16 34.67
C ASP A 435 -14.34 -13.81 34.13
N PHE A 436 -15.04 -13.86 33.00
CA PHE A 436 -15.66 -12.68 32.39
C PHE A 436 -16.91 -13.06 31.61
N VAL A 437 -17.81 -12.08 31.47
CA VAL A 437 -19.02 -12.18 30.65
C VAL A 437 -18.66 -12.12 29.18
N MET A 438 -19.14 -13.09 28.41
CA MET A 438 -19.10 -13.09 26.95
C MET A 438 -20.45 -13.57 26.41
N HIS A 439 -20.88 -13.07 25.27
CA HIS A 439 -22.21 -13.37 24.72
C HIS A 439 -22.10 -14.21 23.44
N ASP A 440 -22.99 -15.18 23.26
CA ASP A 440 -23.09 -15.94 22.01
C ASP A 440 -23.68 -15.08 20.87
N VAL A 441 -23.72 -15.63 19.64
CA VAL A 441 -24.29 -14.94 18.47
C VAL A 441 -25.75 -14.47 18.67
N ASN A 442 -26.52 -15.15 19.50
CA ASN A 442 -27.91 -14.80 19.82
C ASN A 442 -27.97 -13.65 20.86
N GLY A 443 -26.96 -13.54 21.72
CA GLY A 443 -26.90 -12.60 22.85
C GLY A 443 -27.12 -13.26 24.21
N LYS A 444 -27.06 -14.60 24.27
CA LYS A 444 -27.10 -15.37 25.52
C LYS A 444 -25.78 -15.17 26.27
N GLU A 445 -25.85 -14.82 27.56
CA GLU A 445 -24.68 -14.78 28.43
C GLU A 445 -24.05 -16.16 28.59
N SER A 446 -22.72 -16.20 28.55
CA SER A 446 -21.88 -17.31 28.96
C SER A 446 -20.61 -16.75 29.62
N ARG A 447 -19.90 -17.62 30.33
CA ARG A 447 -18.75 -17.31 31.16
C ARG A 447 -17.65 -18.34 30.96
N LEU A 448 -16.42 -17.97 31.30
CA LEU A 448 -15.31 -18.92 31.25
C LEU A 448 -15.52 -20.06 32.28
N SER A 449 -16.15 -19.74 33.41
CA SER A 449 -16.58 -20.69 34.44
C SER A 449 -17.62 -21.72 33.98
N ASP A 450 -18.34 -21.49 32.87
CA ASP A 450 -19.27 -22.48 32.28
C ASP A 450 -18.52 -23.69 31.71
N PHE A 451 -17.25 -23.49 31.34
CA PHE A 451 -16.36 -24.49 30.75
C PHE A 451 -15.41 -25.14 31.76
N LYS A 452 -15.73 -25.04 33.06
CA LYS A 452 -15.02 -25.77 34.13
C LYS A 452 -14.96 -27.28 33.82
N ASP A 453 -13.95 -27.95 34.37
CA ASP A 453 -13.63 -29.36 34.13
C ASP A 453 -13.18 -29.70 32.68
N LYS A 454 -13.14 -28.72 31.76
CA LYS A 454 -12.55 -28.83 30.40
C LYS A 454 -11.15 -28.23 30.34
N VAL A 455 -10.41 -28.56 29.28
CA VAL A 455 -9.22 -27.81 28.85
C VAL A 455 -9.68 -26.79 27.83
N ILE A 456 -9.41 -25.51 28.06
CA ILE A 456 -9.95 -24.41 27.27
C ILE A 456 -8.83 -23.79 26.44
N ILE A 457 -9.04 -23.65 25.13
CA ILE A 457 -8.28 -22.72 24.28
C ILE A 457 -9.11 -21.45 24.17
N LEU A 458 -8.77 -20.43 24.96
CA LEU A 458 -9.39 -19.10 24.88
C LEU A 458 -8.62 -18.29 23.82
N ASP A 459 -9.22 -18.11 22.64
CA ASP A 459 -8.61 -17.40 21.50
C ASP A 459 -9.22 -16.00 21.37
N PHE A 460 -8.43 -14.96 21.69
CA PHE A 460 -8.83 -13.57 21.52
C PHE A 460 -8.56 -13.09 20.08
N TRP A 461 -9.63 -12.80 19.34
CA TRP A 461 -9.57 -12.54 17.90
C TRP A 461 -10.47 -11.38 17.46
N ALA A 462 -10.50 -11.09 16.14
CA ALA A 462 -11.48 -10.20 15.51
C ALA A 462 -11.68 -10.46 14.00
N THR A 463 -12.84 -10.09 13.45
CA THR A 463 -13.23 -10.32 12.04
C THR A 463 -12.34 -9.63 11.00
N TRP A 464 -11.69 -8.53 11.39
CA TRP A 464 -10.72 -7.79 10.57
C TRP A 464 -9.27 -8.28 10.71
N CYS A 465 -9.00 -9.17 11.67
CA CYS A 465 -7.65 -9.67 11.96
C CYS A 465 -7.28 -10.78 10.97
N GLY A 466 -6.65 -10.41 9.84
CA GLY A 466 -6.18 -11.36 8.82
C GLY A 466 -5.41 -12.56 9.38
N PRO A 467 -4.42 -12.38 10.29
CA PRO A 467 -3.72 -13.49 10.94
C PRO A 467 -4.64 -14.40 11.78
N CYS A 468 -5.66 -13.84 12.45
CA CYS A 468 -6.64 -14.62 13.21
C CYS A 468 -7.50 -15.49 12.28
N ILE A 469 -7.96 -14.94 11.15
CA ILE A 469 -8.74 -15.72 10.16
C ILE A 469 -7.86 -16.80 9.51
N ALA A 470 -6.56 -16.52 9.30
CA ALA A 470 -5.60 -17.48 8.77
C ALA A 470 -5.23 -18.61 9.76
N SER A 471 -5.34 -18.38 11.08
CA SER A 471 -5.11 -19.39 12.10
C SER A 471 -6.32 -20.29 12.38
N MET A 472 -7.55 -19.81 12.14
CA MET A 472 -8.78 -20.59 12.40
C MET A 472 -8.81 -22.01 11.78
N PRO A 473 -8.31 -22.26 10.55
CA PRO A 473 -8.20 -23.63 10.03
C PRO A 473 -7.29 -24.56 10.86
N HIS A 474 -6.22 -24.04 11.47
CA HIS A 474 -5.38 -24.79 12.42
C HIS A 474 -6.11 -24.96 13.75
N THR A 475 -6.65 -23.89 14.34
CA THR A 475 -7.43 -23.96 15.59
C THR A 475 -8.61 -24.93 15.49
N GLN A 476 -9.30 -24.99 14.34
CA GLN A 476 -10.38 -25.94 14.05
C GLN A 476 -9.88 -27.38 13.93
N LYS A 477 -8.69 -27.62 13.35
CA LYS A 477 -8.06 -28.95 13.37
C LYS A 477 -7.73 -29.41 14.79
N LEU A 478 -7.23 -28.52 15.65
CA LEU A 478 -6.97 -28.81 17.06
C LEU A 478 -8.26 -29.11 17.82
N ALA A 479 -9.31 -28.30 17.63
CA ALA A 479 -10.62 -28.51 18.22
C ALA A 479 -11.19 -29.89 17.84
N ALA A 480 -11.21 -30.20 16.54
CA ALA A 480 -11.70 -31.47 16.02
C ALA A 480 -10.88 -32.69 16.50
N ALA A 481 -9.55 -32.56 16.63
CA ALA A 481 -8.66 -33.64 17.04
C ALA A 481 -8.68 -33.95 18.54
N TYR A 482 -9.00 -32.97 19.39
CA TYR A 482 -8.85 -33.10 20.86
C TYR A 482 -10.15 -32.95 21.66
N LYS A 483 -11.30 -32.67 21.03
CA LYS A 483 -12.62 -32.57 21.70
C LYS A 483 -12.99 -33.80 22.53
N ASP A 484 -12.70 -35.00 22.05
CA ASP A 484 -12.99 -36.26 22.76
C ASP A 484 -12.13 -36.44 24.03
N GLN A 485 -11.06 -35.67 24.17
CA GLN A 485 -10.23 -35.60 25.38
C GLN A 485 -10.66 -34.45 26.33
N GLY A 486 -11.75 -33.76 26.00
CA GLY A 486 -12.30 -32.66 26.78
C GLY A 486 -11.69 -31.28 26.48
N VAL A 487 -11.10 -31.08 25.29
CA VAL A 487 -10.69 -29.74 24.82
C VAL A 487 -11.90 -28.99 24.27
N VAL A 488 -12.02 -27.70 24.58
CA VAL A 488 -12.98 -26.77 23.98
C VAL A 488 -12.27 -25.51 23.50
N VAL A 489 -12.68 -24.96 22.36
CA VAL A 489 -12.18 -23.66 21.87
C VAL A 489 -13.23 -22.59 22.11
N VAL A 490 -12.86 -21.55 22.85
CA VAL A 490 -13.66 -20.37 23.18
C VAL A 490 -13.07 -19.19 22.41
N ALA A 491 -13.60 -18.94 21.22
CA ALA A 491 -13.11 -17.91 20.30
C ALA A 491 -13.78 -16.56 20.60
N SER A 492 -13.16 -15.79 21.49
CA SER A 492 -13.66 -14.52 22.02
C SER A 492 -13.32 -13.34 21.10
N GLY A 493 -14.32 -12.84 20.38
CA GLY A 493 -14.24 -11.62 19.56
C GLY A 493 -14.14 -10.39 20.45
N THR A 494 -12.96 -9.76 20.47
CA THR A 494 -12.62 -8.72 21.46
C THR A 494 -12.26 -7.37 20.83
N SER A 495 -12.37 -7.23 19.51
CA SER A 495 -12.10 -5.96 18.82
C SER A 495 -12.98 -5.74 17.58
N ASP A 496 -14.19 -6.29 17.59
CA ASP A 496 -15.26 -6.02 16.62
C ASP A 496 -16.39 -5.21 17.26
N THR A 497 -17.33 -4.77 16.42
CA THR A 497 -18.69 -4.49 16.87
C THR A 497 -19.50 -5.78 16.96
N ILE A 498 -20.46 -5.83 17.87
CA ILE A 498 -21.43 -6.93 18.02
C ILE A 498 -22.15 -7.17 16.69
N ALA A 499 -22.49 -6.09 15.98
CA ALA A 499 -23.10 -6.15 14.66
C ALA A 499 -22.25 -6.93 13.64
N LYS A 500 -20.93 -6.69 13.59
CA LYS A 500 -20.01 -7.45 12.70
C LYS A 500 -19.85 -8.89 13.13
N PHE A 501 -19.77 -9.15 14.43
CA PHE A 501 -19.67 -10.51 14.96
C PHE A 501 -20.93 -11.32 14.59
N LYS A 502 -22.13 -10.77 14.82
CA LYS A 502 -23.41 -11.40 14.47
C LYS A 502 -23.62 -11.57 12.96
N GLU A 503 -22.97 -10.77 12.11
CA GLU A 503 -22.98 -10.97 10.65
C GLU A 503 -21.99 -12.05 10.18
N TRP A 504 -20.79 -12.09 10.79
CA TRP A 504 -19.71 -12.98 10.36
C TRP A 504 -19.93 -14.42 10.80
N ILE A 505 -20.48 -14.66 12.00
CA ILE A 505 -20.62 -16.00 12.58
C ILE A 505 -21.53 -16.92 11.75
N PRO A 506 -22.77 -16.58 11.39
CA PRO A 506 -23.62 -17.47 10.59
C PRO A 506 -23.01 -17.86 9.24
N LYS A 507 -22.15 -17.01 8.67
CA LYS A 507 -21.46 -17.22 7.38
C LYS A 507 -20.22 -18.13 7.49
N ASN A 508 -19.70 -18.38 8.69
CA ASN A 508 -18.41 -19.05 8.89
C ASN A 508 -18.42 -20.17 9.94
N GLN A 509 -19.38 -20.20 10.87
CA GLN A 509 -19.58 -21.33 11.79
C GLN A 509 -19.64 -22.70 11.07
N PRO A 510 -20.25 -22.86 9.87
CA PRO A 510 -20.22 -24.13 9.15
C PRO A 510 -18.83 -24.59 8.69
N LYS A 511 -17.83 -23.69 8.65
CA LYS A 511 -16.43 -24.00 8.33
C LYS A 511 -15.63 -24.38 9.58
N TYR A 512 -16.10 -23.97 10.74
CA TYR A 512 -15.45 -24.10 12.04
C TYR A 512 -16.42 -24.69 13.08
N PRO A 513 -16.98 -25.90 12.86
CA PRO A 513 -18.05 -26.46 13.69
C PRO A 513 -17.63 -26.80 15.12
N ASP A 514 -16.33 -26.91 15.40
CA ASP A 514 -15.80 -27.24 16.73
C ASP A 514 -15.29 -26.01 17.51
N LEU A 515 -15.42 -24.80 16.95
CA LEU A 515 -15.13 -23.53 17.62
C LEU A 515 -16.41 -22.92 18.20
N GLN A 516 -16.42 -22.64 19.50
CA GLN A 516 -17.51 -21.90 20.15
C GLN A 516 -17.17 -20.41 20.14
N PHE A 517 -17.99 -19.62 19.46
CA PHE A 517 -17.72 -18.21 19.22
C PHE A 517 -18.57 -17.29 20.11
N PHE A 518 -17.91 -16.40 20.84
CA PHE A 518 -18.52 -15.41 21.71
C PHE A 518 -17.94 -14.03 21.47
N PHE A 519 -18.68 -12.97 21.78
CA PHE A 519 -18.16 -11.60 21.77
C PHE A 519 -18.09 -11.00 23.17
N ASP A 520 -17.13 -10.09 23.38
CA ASP A 520 -17.07 -9.25 24.58
C ASP A 520 -18.20 -8.20 24.52
N PRO A 521 -19.01 -8.01 25.58
CA PRO A 521 -20.05 -6.98 25.58
C PRO A 521 -19.50 -5.54 25.49
N ASN A 522 -18.22 -5.32 25.79
CA ASN A 522 -17.55 -4.02 25.68
C ASN A 522 -17.05 -3.80 24.24
N GLU A 523 -17.97 -3.70 23.30
CA GLU A 523 -17.67 -3.76 21.85
C GLU A 523 -16.83 -2.58 21.34
N ARG A 524 -16.18 -2.76 20.18
CA ARG A 524 -15.31 -1.74 19.58
C ARG A 524 -16.10 -0.51 19.12
N GLY A 525 -15.95 0.58 19.87
CA GLY A 525 -16.67 1.84 19.67
C GLY A 525 -17.64 2.16 20.81
N SER A 526 -17.87 1.23 21.75
CA SER A 526 -18.53 1.52 23.02
C SER A 526 -17.67 2.43 23.91
N ALA A 527 -18.29 3.18 24.80
CA ALA A 527 -17.59 3.98 25.82
C ALA A 527 -16.82 3.10 26.83
N THR A 528 -17.18 1.82 26.95
CA THR A 528 -16.51 0.85 27.83
C THR A 528 -15.47 -0.01 27.12
N PHE A 529 -15.09 0.28 25.86
CA PHE A 529 -14.23 -0.58 25.05
C PHE A 529 -12.90 -1.00 25.74
N GLU A 530 -12.26 -0.13 26.53
CA GLU A 530 -11.03 -0.50 27.28
C GLU A 530 -11.29 -1.37 28.52
N GLN A 531 -12.54 -1.59 28.90
CA GLN A 531 -12.95 -2.51 29.95
C GLN A 531 -13.14 -3.96 29.46
N ARG A 532 -13.02 -4.21 28.15
CA ARG A 532 -13.02 -5.55 27.55
C ARG A 532 -12.03 -6.49 28.25
N ALA A 533 -12.37 -7.76 28.37
CA ALA A 533 -11.59 -8.75 29.10
C ALA A 533 -10.15 -8.90 28.60
N SER A 534 -9.93 -8.84 27.28
CA SER A 534 -8.59 -8.87 26.68
C SER A 534 -7.70 -7.73 27.18
N SER A 535 -8.25 -6.55 27.47
CA SER A 535 -7.49 -5.39 27.97
C SER A 535 -7.42 -5.40 29.50
N LYS A 536 -8.57 -5.54 30.15
CA LYS A 536 -8.78 -5.32 31.58
C LYS A 536 -8.34 -6.49 32.46
N PHE A 537 -8.43 -7.72 31.97
CA PHE A 537 -8.20 -8.94 32.76
C PHE A 537 -7.04 -9.79 32.24
N TYR A 538 -6.88 -9.92 30.92
CA TYR A 538 -5.86 -10.77 30.30
C TYR A 538 -4.62 -10.01 29.82
N HIS A 539 -4.70 -8.68 29.72
CA HIS A 539 -3.64 -7.76 29.29
C HIS A 539 -2.98 -8.17 27.95
N VAL A 540 -3.80 -8.54 26.97
CA VAL A 540 -3.42 -8.98 25.62
C VAL A 540 -2.74 -7.84 24.85
N THR A 541 -1.47 -8.02 24.50
CA THR A 541 -0.67 -7.03 23.76
C THR A 541 -0.93 -7.03 22.25
N GLY A 542 -1.39 -8.14 21.66
CA GLY A 542 -1.74 -8.26 20.24
C GLY A 542 -2.58 -9.51 19.94
N ILE A 543 -3.23 -9.58 18.77
CA ILE A 543 -4.12 -10.68 18.37
C ILE A 543 -3.66 -11.36 17.04
N PRO A 544 -3.91 -12.67 16.82
CA PRO A 544 -4.58 -13.61 17.72
C PRO A 544 -3.76 -13.86 19.00
N CYS A 545 -4.44 -14.12 20.11
CA CYS A 545 -3.80 -14.48 21.38
C CYS A 545 -4.55 -15.64 22.01
N GLN A 546 -3.91 -16.81 22.04
CA GLN A 546 -4.46 -18.01 22.64
C GLN A 546 -3.93 -18.20 24.07
N PHE A 547 -4.84 -18.35 25.03
CA PHE A 547 -4.55 -18.86 26.36
C PHE A 547 -5.01 -20.31 26.42
N VAL A 548 -4.10 -21.24 26.67
CA VAL A 548 -4.47 -22.64 26.98
C VAL A 548 -4.62 -22.74 28.49
N ILE A 549 -5.79 -23.18 28.95
CA ILE A 549 -6.20 -23.16 30.36
C ILE A 549 -6.53 -24.59 30.79
N GLY A 550 -5.97 -25.00 31.92
CA GLY A 550 -6.17 -26.32 32.51
C GLY A 550 -7.54 -26.49 33.18
N ARG A 551 -7.88 -27.74 33.50
CA ARG A 551 -9.15 -28.09 34.17
C ARG A 551 -9.29 -27.48 35.58
N ASP A 552 -8.19 -27.01 36.16
CA ASP A 552 -8.11 -26.28 37.43
C ASP A 552 -8.28 -24.76 37.29
N GLY A 553 -8.58 -24.27 36.08
CA GLY A 553 -8.78 -22.85 35.79
C GLY A 553 -7.49 -22.03 35.69
N LYS A 554 -6.30 -22.66 35.69
CA LYS A 554 -5.02 -21.94 35.51
C LYS A 554 -4.57 -21.92 34.06
N ILE A 555 -3.97 -20.81 33.65
CA ILE A 555 -3.29 -20.67 32.37
C ILE A 555 -2.07 -21.60 32.37
N VAL A 556 -1.97 -22.45 31.36
CA VAL A 556 -0.87 -23.39 31.11
C VAL A 556 0.15 -22.77 30.16
N ALA A 557 -0.32 -22.03 29.15
CA ALA A 557 0.52 -21.23 28.26
C ALA A 557 -0.25 -20.06 27.64
N THR A 558 0.50 -19.04 27.23
CA THR A 558 0.01 -17.84 26.56
C THR A 558 0.75 -17.68 25.24
N ILE A 559 0.02 -17.57 24.14
CA ILE A 559 0.53 -17.71 22.77
C ILE A 559 0.07 -16.49 21.97
N VAL A 560 0.96 -15.50 21.85
CA VAL A 560 0.72 -14.30 21.03
C VAL A 560 1.13 -14.58 19.59
N GLY A 561 0.24 -14.23 18.65
CA GLY A 561 0.35 -14.58 17.22
C GLY A 561 0.15 -16.08 16.97
N ASN A 562 -0.04 -16.47 15.71
CA ASN A 562 -0.12 -17.87 15.28
C ASN A 562 0.57 -18.05 13.91
N GLY A 563 1.25 -19.19 13.73
CA GLY A 563 2.06 -19.53 12.56
C GLY A 563 1.41 -20.51 11.56
N GLY A 564 0.09 -20.71 11.63
CA GLY A 564 -0.65 -21.70 10.84
C GLY A 564 -0.25 -23.13 11.21
N GLU A 565 -0.31 -24.04 10.24
CA GLU A 565 -0.01 -25.47 10.46
C GLU A 565 1.44 -25.73 10.93
N SER A 566 2.36 -24.78 10.68
CA SER A 566 3.74 -24.79 11.20
C SER A 566 3.88 -24.35 12.66
N ASP A 567 2.79 -23.97 13.32
CA ASP A 567 2.76 -23.64 14.75
C ASP A 567 2.39 -24.90 15.54
N ALA A 568 3.19 -25.24 16.54
CA ALA A 568 2.97 -26.36 17.44
C ALA A 568 2.84 -25.91 18.92
N ARG A 569 2.91 -24.59 19.18
CA ARG A 569 2.91 -24.04 20.55
C ARG A 569 1.63 -24.40 21.31
N THR A 570 0.49 -24.44 20.61
CA THR A 570 -0.81 -24.80 21.20
C THR A 570 -0.86 -26.30 21.52
N GLU A 571 -0.35 -27.16 20.64
CA GLU A 571 -0.20 -28.61 20.87
C GLU A 571 0.68 -28.91 22.10
N ALA A 572 1.85 -28.27 22.24
CA ALA A 572 2.71 -28.44 23.42
C ALA A 572 2.04 -27.94 24.71
N ALA A 573 1.23 -26.88 24.63
CA ALA A 573 0.46 -26.38 25.76
C ALA A 573 -0.72 -27.29 26.14
N LEU A 574 -1.40 -27.91 25.15
CA LEU A 574 -2.43 -28.93 25.39
C LEU A 574 -1.83 -30.17 26.07
N ALA A 575 -0.63 -30.61 25.67
CA ALA A 575 0.08 -31.70 26.35
C ALA A 575 0.31 -31.40 27.83
N LYS A 576 0.74 -30.18 28.16
CA LYS A 576 0.91 -29.70 29.55
C LYS A 576 -0.42 -29.57 30.31
N ALA A 577 -1.54 -29.39 29.61
CA ALA A 577 -2.89 -29.46 30.18
C ALA A 577 -3.44 -30.90 30.34
N GLY A 578 -2.62 -31.93 30.08
CA GLY A 578 -2.99 -33.34 30.21
C GLY A 578 -3.83 -33.87 29.05
N ILE A 579 -3.60 -33.38 27.83
CA ILE A 579 -4.17 -33.92 26.59
C ILE A 579 -3.10 -34.81 25.91
N LYS A 580 -3.51 -35.95 25.35
CA LYS A 580 -2.62 -36.81 24.57
C LYS A 580 -2.41 -36.20 23.19
N VAL A 581 -1.17 -35.79 22.94
CA VAL A 581 -0.67 -35.12 21.73
C VAL A 581 0.50 -35.93 21.17
N ASP A 582 0.77 -35.83 19.88
CA ASP A 582 1.95 -36.43 19.25
C ASP A 582 3.24 -35.87 19.90
N PRO A 583 4.12 -36.71 20.48
CA PRO A 583 5.37 -36.26 21.11
C PRO A 583 6.24 -35.37 20.22
N ALA A 584 6.29 -35.63 18.90
CA ALA A 584 7.09 -34.82 17.98
C ALA A 584 6.55 -33.37 17.86
N ARG A 585 5.22 -33.20 17.91
CA ARG A 585 4.58 -31.88 17.94
C ARG A 585 4.71 -31.20 19.31
N VAL A 586 4.81 -31.96 20.40
CA VAL A 586 5.13 -31.40 21.73
C VAL A 586 6.54 -30.81 21.72
N GLU A 587 7.54 -31.56 21.25
CA GLU A 587 8.93 -31.08 21.17
C GLU A 587 9.08 -29.86 20.24
N GLU A 588 8.44 -29.87 19.06
CA GLU A 588 8.39 -28.71 18.17
C GLU A 588 7.80 -27.49 18.88
N GLY A 589 6.66 -27.66 19.56
CA GLY A 589 5.94 -26.57 20.23
C GLY A 589 6.66 -26.01 21.45
N GLU A 590 7.38 -26.83 22.22
CA GLU A 590 8.18 -26.35 23.35
C GLU A 590 9.35 -25.48 22.89
N ASN A 591 10.04 -25.88 21.82
CA ASN A 591 11.10 -25.08 21.21
C ASN A 591 10.55 -23.74 20.66
N GLN A 592 9.39 -23.76 19.99
CA GLN A 592 8.73 -22.55 19.51
C GLN A 592 8.24 -21.63 20.64
N LEU A 593 7.78 -22.18 21.78
CA LEU A 593 7.41 -21.41 22.98
C LEU A 593 8.64 -20.72 23.60
N LYS A 594 9.76 -21.44 23.73
CA LYS A 594 11.01 -20.89 24.28
C LYS A 594 11.53 -19.70 23.45
N ALA A 595 11.66 -19.88 22.13
CA ALA A 595 12.15 -18.83 21.24
C ALA A 595 11.25 -17.57 21.25
N ALA A 596 9.93 -17.74 21.42
CA ALA A 596 8.99 -16.62 21.54
C ALA A 596 9.20 -15.82 22.84
N ALA A 597 9.52 -16.48 23.95
CA ALA A 597 9.80 -15.83 25.24
C ALA A 597 11.14 -15.05 25.22
N GLU A 598 12.19 -15.64 24.63
CA GLU A 598 13.50 -15.00 24.49
C GLU A 598 13.42 -13.72 23.63
N ALA A 599 12.68 -13.76 22.52
CA ALA A 599 12.47 -12.60 21.66
C ALA A 599 11.65 -11.46 22.32
N GLU A 600 10.76 -11.78 23.27
CA GLU A 600 10.04 -10.75 24.03
C GLU A 600 10.93 -10.13 25.12
N ALA A 601 11.80 -10.92 25.76
CA ALA A 601 12.78 -10.41 26.71
C ALA A 601 13.77 -9.42 26.06
N GLU A 602 14.26 -9.70 24.84
CA GLU A 602 15.08 -8.75 24.08
C GLU A 602 14.32 -7.42 23.81
N ARG A 603 13.04 -7.49 23.41
CA ARG A 603 12.21 -6.30 23.16
C ARG A 603 11.97 -5.48 24.43
N ALA A 604 11.65 -6.13 25.55
CA ALA A 604 11.43 -5.48 26.83
C ALA A 604 12.70 -4.77 27.34
N ALA A 605 13.87 -5.42 27.22
CA ALA A 605 15.16 -4.84 27.59
C ALA A 605 15.48 -3.58 26.75
N ALA A 606 15.31 -3.64 25.43
CA ALA A 606 15.54 -2.50 24.54
C ALA A 606 14.61 -1.31 24.85
N ALA A 607 13.33 -1.57 25.12
CA ALA A 607 12.35 -0.54 25.49
C ALA A 607 12.63 0.08 26.87
N ALA A 608 13.12 -0.72 27.83
CA ALA A 608 13.54 -0.22 29.13
C ALA A 608 14.82 0.64 29.06
N GLU A 609 15.73 0.35 28.12
CA GLU A 609 16.96 1.13 27.94
C GLU A 609 16.70 2.48 27.25
N GLU A 610 15.86 2.52 26.21
CA GLU A 610 15.46 3.78 25.56
C GLU A 610 14.68 4.70 26.52
N LEU A 611 14.02 4.14 27.54
CA LEU A 611 13.35 4.92 28.59
C LEU A 611 14.34 5.59 29.58
N LYS A 612 15.51 4.97 29.82
CA LYS A 612 16.59 5.57 30.63
C LYS A 612 17.40 6.58 29.81
N ASN A 613 17.69 6.24 28.56
CA ASN A 613 18.59 6.97 27.67
C ASN A 613 17.84 7.44 26.39
N PRO A 614 16.94 8.43 26.52
CA PRO A 614 16.17 8.94 25.39
C PRO A 614 17.07 9.66 24.37
N LYS A 615 16.77 9.45 23.08
CA LYS A 615 17.51 9.99 21.92
C LYS A 615 16.99 11.37 21.49
N PRO A 616 17.84 12.24 20.91
CA PRO A 616 17.41 13.54 20.39
C PRO A 616 16.35 13.39 19.29
N GLN A 617 15.37 14.29 19.30
CA GLN A 617 14.28 14.34 18.30
C GLN A 617 14.53 15.39 17.19
N PHE A 618 15.67 16.10 17.27
CA PHE A 618 16.22 16.98 16.24
C PHE A 618 17.51 16.37 15.65
N ARG A 619 17.96 16.91 14.51
CA ARG A 619 19.24 16.53 13.87
C ARG A 619 20.10 17.78 13.63
N GLU A 620 21.41 17.62 13.73
CA GLU A 620 22.38 18.70 13.48
C GLU A 620 22.71 18.91 11.99
N SER A 621 22.43 17.93 11.12
CA SER A 621 22.76 18.00 9.69
C SER A 621 21.51 17.92 8.82
N TYR A 622 21.33 18.86 7.89
CA TYR A 622 20.20 18.97 6.97
C TYR A 622 20.67 18.93 5.51
N GLY A 623 20.38 17.83 4.82
CA GLY A 623 20.86 17.61 3.46
C GLY A 623 22.38 17.57 3.40
N LYS A 624 23.00 18.61 2.85
CA LYS A 624 24.47 18.78 2.83
C LYS A 624 25.02 19.66 3.96
N LEU A 625 24.17 20.47 4.60
CA LEU A 625 24.56 21.42 5.65
C LEU A 625 24.70 20.73 7.01
N LYS A 626 25.63 21.19 7.84
CA LYS A 626 25.85 20.73 9.23
C LYS A 626 25.81 21.88 10.22
N ALA A 627 25.55 21.57 11.49
CA ALA A 627 25.53 22.57 12.55
C ALA A 627 26.89 23.32 12.64
N GLY A 628 26.83 24.64 12.73
CA GLY A 628 27.98 25.54 12.68
C GLY A 628 28.46 25.94 11.27
N GLU A 629 27.97 25.30 10.20
CA GLU A 629 28.18 25.77 8.82
C GLU A 629 27.23 26.94 8.52
N ALA A 630 27.69 27.92 7.75
CA ALA A 630 26.88 29.07 7.33
C ALA A 630 25.79 28.62 6.33
N VAL A 631 24.56 29.10 6.50
CA VAL A 631 23.45 28.75 5.61
C VAL A 631 23.48 29.59 4.32
N PRO A 632 23.08 29.03 3.16
CA PRO A 632 22.91 29.82 1.95
C PRO A 632 21.81 30.88 2.11
N ASP A 633 22.10 32.11 1.67
CA ASP A 633 21.08 33.16 1.51
C ASP A 633 20.16 32.82 0.32
N PHE A 634 18.89 33.24 0.40
CA PHE A 634 17.91 33.04 -0.66
C PHE A 634 17.02 34.27 -0.81
N THR A 635 16.44 34.46 -1.99
CA THR A 635 15.46 35.51 -2.27
C THR A 635 14.05 34.91 -2.28
N ALA A 636 13.14 35.51 -1.54
CA ALA A 636 11.70 35.27 -1.55
C ALA A 636 10.95 36.55 -1.95
N GLU A 637 9.62 36.53 -2.01
CA GLU A 637 8.81 37.74 -2.21
C GLU A 637 7.99 38.09 -0.96
N ASP A 638 7.88 39.39 -0.65
CA ASP A 638 6.97 39.88 0.38
C ASP A 638 5.50 39.89 -0.10
N ILE A 639 4.57 40.38 0.74
CA ILE A 639 3.14 40.46 0.42
C ILE A 639 2.80 41.48 -0.70
N ALA A 640 3.60 42.53 -0.88
CA ALA A 640 3.41 43.50 -1.95
C ALA A 640 3.95 42.99 -3.30
N GLY A 641 5.04 42.23 -3.28
CA GLY A 641 5.73 41.68 -4.45
C GLY A 641 7.20 42.11 -4.54
N ASN A 642 7.75 42.71 -3.50
CA ASN A 642 9.16 43.08 -3.48
C ASN A 642 10.01 41.84 -3.20
N PRO A 643 11.14 41.64 -3.92
CA PRO A 643 12.10 40.63 -3.56
C PRO A 643 12.75 40.97 -2.21
N VAL A 644 12.85 39.98 -1.32
CA VAL A 644 13.44 40.10 0.03
C VAL A 644 14.33 38.90 0.31
N LYS A 645 15.51 39.13 0.89
CA LYS A 645 16.48 38.06 1.20
C LYS A 645 16.34 37.53 2.62
N LEU A 646 16.77 36.29 2.85
CA LEU A 646 16.90 35.73 4.21
C LEU A 646 17.84 36.61 5.07
N SER A 647 18.94 37.11 4.51
CA SER A 647 19.85 38.06 5.17
C SER A 647 19.16 39.37 5.58
N GLU A 648 18.30 39.92 4.73
CA GLU A 648 17.56 41.18 4.94
C GLU A 648 16.39 41.02 5.91
N LEU A 649 15.77 39.83 5.99
CA LEU A 649 14.70 39.50 6.91
C LEU A 649 15.25 39.17 8.31
N SER A 650 16.34 38.40 8.39
CA SER A 650 16.96 37.96 9.64
C SER A 650 17.59 39.10 10.42
N LYS A 651 18.36 39.99 9.78
CA LYS A 651 19.03 41.15 10.42
C LYS A 651 19.83 40.78 11.69
N GLY A 652 20.50 39.62 11.68
CA GLY A 652 21.27 39.13 12.84
C GLY A 652 20.42 38.54 13.97
N LYS A 653 19.17 38.14 13.70
CA LYS A 653 18.31 37.36 14.62
C LYS A 653 18.52 35.86 14.46
N THR A 654 18.29 35.12 15.53
CA THR A 654 18.16 33.65 15.49
C THR A 654 16.86 33.30 14.77
N VAL A 655 16.93 32.63 13.62
CA VAL A 655 15.77 32.36 12.75
C VAL A 655 15.24 30.94 12.95
N VAL A 656 13.93 30.81 13.17
CA VAL A 656 13.17 29.56 13.02
C VAL A 656 12.49 29.60 11.66
N LEU A 657 13.16 29.02 10.67
CA LEU A 657 12.76 28.99 9.26
C LEU A 657 11.84 27.79 9.02
N SER A 658 10.59 28.05 8.64
CA SER A 658 9.54 27.03 8.54
C SER A 658 9.01 26.92 7.12
N PHE A 659 9.17 25.75 6.50
CA PHE A 659 8.74 25.50 5.12
C PHE A 659 7.39 24.77 5.07
N TRP A 660 6.45 25.25 4.25
CA TRP A 660 5.19 24.54 3.95
C TRP A 660 4.77 24.63 2.48
N GLY A 661 3.93 23.68 2.06
CA GLY A 661 3.67 23.38 0.65
C GLY A 661 2.30 23.80 0.11
N ALA A 662 2.22 23.85 -1.22
CA ALA A 662 1.09 24.38 -1.97
C ALA A 662 -0.21 23.59 -1.73
N GLY A 663 -1.30 24.33 -1.49
CA GLY A 663 -2.66 23.78 -1.44
C GLY A 663 -3.12 23.20 -0.10
N TYR A 664 -2.20 22.97 0.85
CA TYR A 664 -2.55 22.47 2.20
C TYR A 664 -2.23 23.46 3.33
N GLY A 665 -1.27 24.37 3.12
CA GLY A 665 -0.82 25.31 4.14
C GLY A 665 -0.12 24.61 5.31
N ILE A 666 -0.14 25.26 6.46
CA ILE A 666 0.33 24.74 7.75
C ILE A 666 -0.89 24.47 8.67
N PRO A 667 -0.97 23.33 9.39
CA PRO A 667 -2.09 23.04 10.28
C PRO A 667 -2.26 24.08 11.39
N ASP A 668 -3.51 24.35 11.78
CA ASP A 668 -3.90 25.34 12.81
C ASP A 668 -3.07 25.24 14.10
N GLU A 669 -2.85 24.02 14.59
CA GLU A 669 -2.12 23.75 15.84
C GLU A 669 -0.62 24.08 15.71
N ALA A 670 -0.02 23.80 14.55
CA ALA A 670 1.37 24.15 14.27
C ALA A 670 1.54 25.66 14.04
N LEU A 671 0.57 26.32 13.40
CA LEU A 671 0.56 27.76 13.22
C LEU A 671 0.41 28.50 14.56
N ALA A 672 -0.50 28.05 15.42
CA ALA A 672 -0.68 28.59 16.77
C ALA A 672 0.54 28.36 17.67
N PHE A 673 1.21 27.20 17.55
CA PHE A 673 2.48 26.93 18.22
C PHE A 673 3.58 27.90 17.78
N GLN A 674 3.76 28.08 16.47
CA GLN A 674 4.76 29.02 15.92
C GLN A 674 4.47 30.47 16.33
N ASP A 675 3.22 30.91 16.27
CA ASP A 675 2.83 32.27 16.70
C ASP A 675 3.06 32.50 18.21
N ALA A 676 2.74 31.51 19.06
CA ALA A 676 2.97 31.60 20.50
C ALA A 676 4.47 31.74 20.83
N TRP A 677 5.34 30.93 20.20
CA TRP A 677 6.79 31.01 20.41
C TRP A 677 7.39 32.27 19.76
N ALA A 678 6.87 32.72 18.62
CA ALA A 678 7.28 33.98 17.98
C ALA A 678 7.04 35.17 18.92
N LYS A 679 5.81 35.32 19.44
CA LYS A 679 5.46 36.37 20.42
C LYS A 679 6.36 36.33 21.66
N LYS A 680 6.59 35.12 22.19
CA LYS A 680 7.34 34.90 23.44
C LYS A 680 8.83 35.21 23.33
N TYR A 681 9.45 34.91 22.18
CA TYR A 681 10.91 35.02 22.00
C TYR A 681 11.37 36.17 21.09
N ALA A 682 10.46 36.92 20.46
CA ALA A 682 10.79 38.10 19.63
C ALA A 682 11.69 39.13 20.36
N ALA A 683 11.44 39.35 21.66
CA ALA A 683 12.21 40.28 22.49
C ALA A 683 13.66 39.82 22.75
N GLN A 684 13.96 38.53 22.57
CA GLN A 684 15.31 37.97 22.66
C GLN A 684 16.01 37.86 21.30
N GLY A 685 15.44 38.47 20.25
CA GLY A 685 16.01 38.38 18.91
C GLY A 685 15.76 37.04 18.21
N VAL A 686 14.70 36.31 18.56
CA VAL A 686 14.20 35.20 17.74
C VAL A 686 13.26 35.73 16.66
N LEU A 687 13.41 35.24 15.44
CA LEU A 687 12.53 35.49 14.31
C LEU A 687 11.95 34.17 13.82
N PHE A 688 10.63 34.01 13.85
CA PHE A 688 9.98 32.99 13.03
C PHE A 688 9.84 33.53 11.61
N LEU A 689 10.09 32.69 10.60
CA LEU A 689 9.94 33.05 9.19
C LEU A 689 9.26 31.89 8.47
N GLY A 690 8.03 32.12 8.02
CA GLY A 690 7.32 31.18 7.16
C GLY A 690 7.74 31.35 5.70
N VAL A 691 8.10 30.26 5.02
CA VAL A 691 8.26 30.23 3.56
C VAL A 691 7.11 29.40 2.98
N GLY A 692 6.18 30.11 2.36
CA GLY A 692 5.00 29.54 1.74
C GLY A 692 5.23 29.30 0.25
N ALA A 693 5.50 28.05 -0.14
CA ALA A 693 5.46 27.64 -1.54
C ALA A 693 4.00 27.40 -1.95
N TYR A 694 3.30 28.45 -2.38
CA TYR A 694 1.88 28.39 -2.79
C TYR A 694 1.72 28.17 -4.30
N GLY A 695 0.55 27.64 -4.70
CA GLY A 695 0.24 27.36 -6.11
C GLY A 695 0.32 28.60 -7.01
N SER A 696 -0.10 29.74 -6.48
CA SER A 696 0.01 31.07 -7.09
C SER A 696 0.19 32.15 -6.03
N ARG A 697 0.55 33.35 -6.47
CA ARG A 697 0.66 34.55 -5.61
C ARG A 697 -0.70 34.99 -5.04
N GLU A 698 -1.80 34.72 -5.72
CA GLU A 698 -3.16 35.02 -5.22
C GLU A 698 -3.64 33.98 -4.20
N ASP A 699 -3.24 32.71 -4.30
CA ASP A 699 -3.46 31.71 -3.24
C ASP A 699 -2.74 32.13 -1.95
N PHE A 700 -1.50 32.61 -2.08
CA PHE A 700 -0.71 33.13 -0.96
C PHE A 700 -1.38 34.35 -0.31
N LYS A 701 -1.79 35.36 -1.10
CA LYS A 701 -2.54 36.52 -0.59
C LYS A 701 -3.83 36.12 0.11
N THR A 702 -4.61 35.20 -0.48
CA THR A 702 -5.86 34.70 0.09
C THR A 702 -5.63 34.02 1.44
N TRP A 703 -4.64 33.12 1.52
CA TRP A 703 -4.26 32.47 2.77
C TRP A 703 -3.76 33.49 3.80
N HIS A 704 -2.92 34.44 3.39
CA HIS A 704 -2.39 35.48 4.28
C HIS A 704 -3.51 36.38 4.81
N ALA A 705 -4.45 36.82 3.97
CA ALA A 705 -5.59 37.62 4.40
C ALA A 705 -6.45 36.89 5.44
N ALA A 706 -6.66 35.58 5.26
CA ALA A 706 -7.41 34.75 6.21
C ALA A 706 -6.66 34.45 7.52
N ASN A 707 -5.34 34.65 7.59
CA ASN A 707 -4.51 34.29 8.75
C ASN A 707 -3.68 35.45 9.34
N ALA A 708 -3.69 36.65 8.76
CA ALA A 708 -2.89 37.80 9.22
C ALA A 708 -3.20 38.21 10.67
N SER A 709 -4.44 38.05 11.13
CA SER A 709 -4.86 38.30 12.52
C SER A 709 -4.43 37.19 13.50
N ARG A 710 -3.93 36.06 12.98
CA ARG A 710 -3.56 34.85 13.73
C ARG A 710 -2.05 34.65 13.88
N ILE A 711 -1.25 35.52 13.25
CA ILE A 711 0.22 35.41 13.18
C ILE A 711 0.88 36.74 13.54
N SER A 712 2.03 36.65 14.21
CA SER A 712 2.88 37.78 14.62
C SER A 712 4.22 37.85 13.87
N PHE A 713 4.48 36.86 13.01
CA PHE A 713 5.75 36.66 12.33
C PHE A 713 5.58 36.74 10.81
N PRO A 714 6.61 37.18 10.06
CA PRO A 714 6.52 37.30 8.62
C PRO A 714 6.37 35.93 7.94
N VAL A 715 5.55 35.91 6.90
CA VAL A 715 5.49 34.82 5.91
C VAL A 715 5.80 35.42 4.55
N VAL A 716 6.72 34.79 3.82
CA VAL A 716 7.11 35.18 2.46
C VAL A 716 6.69 34.11 1.46
N PHE A 717 6.47 34.53 0.22
CA PHE A 717 6.13 33.67 -0.90
C PHE A 717 7.40 33.13 -1.56
N ASP A 718 7.43 31.84 -1.88
CA ASP A 718 8.47 31.27 -2.76
C ASP A 718 8.14 31.65 -4.22
N PRO A 719 8.96 32.48 -4.91
CA PRO A 719 8.69 32.94 -6.26
C PRO A 719 8.78 31.82 -7.32
N ALA A 720 9.25 30.62 -6.97
CA ALA A 720 9.08 29.45 -7.83
C ALA A 720 7.59 29.09 -8.01
N GLY A 721 6.73 29.44 -7.05
CA GLY A 721 5.29 29.24 -7.08
C GLY A 721 4.88 27.76 -7.02
N GLY A 722 3.76 27.44 -7.66
CA GLY A 722 3.31 26.06 -7.80
C GLY A 722 4.17 25.27 -8.79
N ALA A 723 4.43 23.99 -8.46
CA ALA A 723 5.14 23.10 -9.36
C ALA A 723 4.49 23.10 -10.76
N PRO A 724 5.29 23.25 -11.84
CA PRO A 724 4.78 23.39 -13.19
C PRO A 724 3.94 22.15 -13.52
N ARG A 725 2.71 22.38 -13.95
CA ARG A 725 1.85 21.31 -14.46
C ARG A 725 2.15 21.13 -15.95
N PRO A 726 2.13 19.90 -16.48
CA PRO A 726 2.19 19.71 -17.92
C PRO A 726 0.99 20.43 -18.58
N PRO A 727 1.15 21.04 -19.76
CA PRO A 727 0.10 21.86 -20.41
C PRO A 727 -1.07 21.04 -20.97
N LYS A 728 -0.90 19.72 -21.00
CA LYS A 728 -1.87 18.66 -21.33
C LYS A 728 -1.63 17.55 -20.30
N ASP A 729 -2.33 16.42 -20.36
CA ASP A 729 -1.82 15.25 -19.64
C ASP A 729 -0.42 14.88 -20.22
N PHE A 730 0.51 14.45 -19.36
CA PHE A 730 1.92 14.12 -19.69
C PHE A 730 2.06 13.07 -20.82
N GLU A 731 0.93 12.48 -21.16
CA GLU A 731 0.67 11.29 -21.93
C GLU A 731 0.29 11.63 -23.37
N GLU A 732 -0.31 12.81 -23.56
CA GLU A 732 -0.70 13.45 -24.81
C GLU A 732 0.42 14.36 -25.37
N MET A 733 1.53 14.48 -24.64
CA MET A 733 2.67 15.33 -24.99
C MET A 733 3.68 14.61 -25.90
N THR A 734 4.24 15.34 -26.86
CA THR A 734 5.32 14.82 -27.73
C THR A 734 6.62 14.56 -26.95
N ALA A 735 7.60 13.91 -27.59
CA ALA A 735 8.94 13.73 -27.04
C ALA A 735 9.58 15.08 -26.66
N GLU A 736 9.46 16.07 -27.54
CA GLU A 736 9.96 17.43 -27.39
C GLU A 736 9.22 18.17 -26.28
N GLU A 737 7.88 18.08 -26.23
CA GLU A 737 7.08 18.67 -25.15
C GLU A 737 7.42 18.08 -23.78
N LYS A 738 7.59 16.75 -23.68
CA LYS A 738 8.03 16.07 -22.45
C LYS A 738 9.45 16.50 -22.05
N LYS A 739 10.37 16.59 -23.00
CA LYS A 739 11.76 17.00 -22.77
C LYS A 739 11.84 18.46 -22.33
N ALA A 740 11.09 19.35 -22.97
CA ALA A 740 10.93 20.74 -22.55
C ALA A 740 10.34 20.82 -21.14
N PHE A 741 9.29 20.05 -20.84
CA PHE A 741 8.71 20.02 -19.50
C PHE A 741 9.63 19.41 -18.43
N GLN A 742 10.48 18.44 -18.77
CA GLN A 742 11.54 17.94 -17.88
C GLN A 742 12.61 19.00 -17.61
N VAL A 743 12.98 19.82 -18.60
CA VAL A 743 13.86 20.98 -18.41
C VAL A 743 13.19 22.00 -17.49
N VAL A 744 11.95 22.41 -17.78
CA VAL A 744 11.16 23.34 -16.94
C VAL A 744 10.97 22.81 -15.52
N SER A 745 10.72 21.52 -15.34
CA SER A 745 10.59 20.89 -14.01
C SER A 745 11.91 20.88 -13.24
N ARG A 746 13.03 20.56 -13.91
CA ARG A 746 14.36 20.58 -13.30
C ARG A 746 14.79 22.00 -12.94
N GLU A 747 14.48 22.95 -13.80
CA GLU A 747 14.70 24.38 -13.58
C GLU A 747 13.85 24.92 -12.42
N TYR A 748 12.58 24.51 -12.31
CA TYR A 748 11.71 24.81 -11.17
C TYR A 748 12.27 24.24 -9.85
N TYR A 749 12.60 22.95 -9.79
CA TYR A 749 13.16 22.36 -8.56
C TYR A 749 14.56 22.88 -8.22
N GLY A 750 15.28 23.46 -9.19
CA GLY A 750 16.51 24.22 -8.99
C GLY A 750 16.30 25.68 -8.50
N LYS A 751 15.05 26.15 -8.40
CA LYS A 751 14.67 27.48 -7.90
C LYS A 751 13.90 27.44 -6.58
N VAL A 752 13.12 26.37 -6.32
CA VAL A 752 12.36 26.17 -5.07
C VAL A 752 13.28 26.31 -3.84
N ILE A 753 12.95 27.25 -2.96
CA ILE A 753 13.82 27.69 -1.85
C ILE A 753 14.26 26.52 -0.95
N PRO A 754 13.38 25.65 -0.40
CA PRO A 754 13.83 24.54 0.44
C PRO A 754 14.74 23.53 -0.28
N MET A 755 14.60 23.35 -1.59
CA MET A 755 15.47 22.42 -2.36
C MET A 755 16.86 23.03 -2.59
N VAL A 756 16.93 24.33 -2.90
CA VAL A 756 18.18 25.09 -3.00
C VAL A 756 18.90 25.11 -1.64
N PHE A 757 18.18 25.45 -0.57
CA PHE A 757 18.68 25.53 0.80
C PHE A 757 19.21 24.17 1.30
N ALA A 758 18.52 23.07 1.02
CA ALA A 758 18.95 21.71 1.38
C ALA A 758 20.12 21.16 0.54
N GLY A 759 20.61 21.92 -0.46
CA GLY A 759 21.64 21.46 -1.39
C GLY A 759 21.18 20.32 -2.32
N GLY A 760 19.88 20.23 -2.58
CA GLY A 760 19.23 19.20 -3.41
C GLY A 760 18.60 18.03 -2.65
N ALA A 761 18.62 18.01 -1.31
CA ALA A 761 18.03 16.93 -0.52
C ALA A 761 16.52 17.15 -0.26
N MET A 762 15.68 16.15 -0.56
CA MET A 762 14.27 16.17 -0.16
C MET A 762 14.11 15.81 1.32
N ALA A 763 13.46 16.68 2.08
CA ALA A 763 13.01 16.43 3.45
C ALA A 763 11.48 16.48 3.53
N PRO A 764 10.82 15.77 4.48
CA PRO A 764 9.36 15.84 4.63
C PRO A 764 8.92 17.25 5.01
N ILE A 765 7.75 17.68 4.53
CA ILE A 765 7.17 19.00 4.78
C ILE A 765 5.90 18.81 5.66
N PRO A 766 5.67 19.63 6.71
CA PRO A 766 6.50 20.75 7.16
C PRO A 766 7.78 20.31 7.86
N ASN A 767 8.86 21.05 7.61
CA ASN A 767 10.11 20.98 8.36
C ASN A 767 10.52 22.38 8.82
N ASN A 768 11.30 22.42 9.90
CA ASN A 768 11.71 23.62 10.58
C ASN A 768 13.23 23.57 10.74
N VAL A 769 13.92 24.60 10.27
CA VAL A 769 15.37 24.76 10.38
C VAL A 769 15.63 25.91 11.35
N VAL A 770 16.54 25.71 12.30
CA VAL A 770 16.92 26.75 13.26
C VAL A 770 18.33 27.24 12.94
N ILE A 771 18.48 28.56 12.84
CA ILE A 771 19.66 29.28 12.35
C ILE A 771 20.04 30.30 13.44
N ASP A 772 21.32 30.42 13.80
CA ASP A 772 21.77 31.38 14.80
C ASP A 772 21.83 32.84 14.28
N ALA A 773 22.01 33.78 15.20
CA ALA A 773 22.20 35.20 14.94
C ALA A 773 23.39 35.54 14.02
N SER A 774 24.32 34.59 13.77
CA SER A 774 25.45 34.74 12.84
C SER A 774 25.19 34.14 11.45
N GLY A 775 24.00 33.56 11.22
CA GLY A 775 23.63 32.91 9.97
C GLY A 775 24.13 31.46 9.84
N LYS A 776 24.39 30.77 10.95
CA LYS A 776 24.82 29.35 10.94
C LYS A 776 23.71 28.40 11.32
N LEU A 777 23.72 27.21 10.73
CA LEU A 777 22.78 26.14 11.09
C LEU A 777 23.00 25.72 12.56
N LEU A 778 21.92 25.62 13.34
CA LEU A 778 21.92 25.00 14.66
C LEU A 778 21.37 23.56 14.60
N GLY A 779 20.43 23.32 13.69
CA GLY A 779 19.85 21.99 13.39
C GLY A 779 18.46 22.09 12.77
N PHE A 780 17.80 20.95 12.58
CA PHE A 780 16.44 20.86 12.03
C PHE A 780 15.58 19.80 12.74
N TYR A 781 14.26 19.95 12.61
CA TYR A 781 13.25 18.98 13.03
C TYR A 781 12.03 18.99 12.09
N VAL A 782 11.16 17.97 12.19
CA VAL A 782 10.12 17.66 11.19
C VAL A 782 8.76 17.42 11.86
N GLY A 783 7.67 17.84 11.21
CA GLY A 783 6.29 17.51 11.59
C GLY A 783 5.62 18.48 12.55
N ALA A 784 4.60 18.00 13.26
CA ALA A 784 3.72 18.79 14.14
C ALA A 784 3.31 18.04 15.45
N GLY A 785 4.10 17.08 15.92
CA GLY A 785 3.77 16.19 17.04
C GLY A 785 4.49 16.46 18.37
N GLN A 786 4.36 15.52 19.32
CA GLN A 786 5.14 15.53 20.58
C GLN A 786 6.64 15.59 20.31
N GLY A 787 7.38 16.26 21.19
CA GLY A 787 8.84 16.41 21.10
C GLY A 787 9.29 17.64 20.30
N ILE A 788 8.39 18.40 19.68
CA ILE A 788 8.75 19.62 18.94
C ILE A 788 9.17 20.76 19.88
N ALA A 789 8.47 20.97 20.99
CA ALA A 789 8.91 21.93 22.02
C ALA A 789 10.30 21.56 22.58
N ASP A 790 10.49 20.27 22.90
CA ASP A 790 11.79 19.72 23.34
C ASP A 790 12.89 19.96 22.28
N SER A 791 12.58 19.78 20.98
CA SER A 791 13.51 19.95 19.86
C SER A 791 13.86 21.42 19.58
N LEU A 792 12.84 22.27 19.44
CA LEU A 792 13.00 23.70 19.22
C LEU A 792 13.73 24.35 20.40
N GLY A 793 13.35 24.00 21.63
CA GLY A 793 14.02 24.49 22.84
C GLY A 793 15.50 24.10 22.89
N ASN A 794 15.85 22.85 22.54
CA ASN A 794 17.25 22.42 22.44
C ASN A 794 18.04 23.27 21.43
N LEU A 795 17.45 23.59 20.27
CA LEU A 795 18.09 24.39 19.24
C LEU A 795 18.17 25.88 19.62
N LEU A 796 17.13 26.46 20.22
CA LEU A 796 17.16 27.86 20.68
C LEU A 796 18.15 28.08 21.85
N LEU A 797 18.28 27.11 22.77
CA LEU A 797 19.32 27.14 23.82
C LEU A 797 20.74 27.16 23.21
N ARG A 798 20.97 26.41 22.13
CA ARG A 798 22.26 26.44 21.38
C ARG A 798 22.49 27.77 20.67
N GLY A 799 21.42 28.43 20.24
CA GLY A 799 21.43 29.82 19.75
C GLY A 799 21.52 30.89 20.85
N GLY A 800 21.77 30.52 22.11
CA GLY A 800 21.94 31.45 23.23
C GLY A 800 20.64 32.05 23.81
N ILE A 801 19.48 31.58 23.36
CA ILE A 801 18.17 32.09 23.79
C ILE A 801 17.82 31.51 25.17
N LYS A 802 17.33 32.37 26.08
CA LYS A 802 16.92 31.98 27.45
C LYS A 802 15.45 31.57 27.44
N LEU A 803 15.18 30.28 27.53
CA LEU A 803 13.80 29.77 27.56
C LEU A 803 13.11 30.05 28.89
N ALA A 804 11.78 30.17 28.84
CA ALA A 804 10.93 30.15 30.02
C ALA A 804 10.87 28.72 30.62
N PRO A 805 10.64 28.57 31.95
CA PRO A 805 10.65 27.26 32.62
C PRO A 805 9.72 26.21 32.00
N GLU A 806 8.57 26.62 31.50
CA GLU A 806 7.57 25.76 30.85
C GLU A 806 7.91 25.36 29.40
N ASP A 807 8.89 26.02 28.78
CA ASP A 807 9.40 25.69 27.44
C ASP A 807 10.74 24.92 27.50
N MET A 808 11.31 24.73 28.69
CA MET A 808 12.58 24.02 28.86
C MET A 808 12.45 22.56 28.41
N PRO A 809 13.33 22.06 27.53
CA PRO A 809 13.31 20.66 27.12
C PRO A 809 13.48 19.69 28.29
N LYS A 810 12.71 18.60 28.29
CA LYS A 810 12.80 17.51 29.31
C LYS A 810 14.20 16.92 29.44
N LYS A 811 14.97 16.97 28.34
CA LYS A 811 16.41 16.77 28.32
C LYS A 811 17.05 17.79 27.39
N VAL A 812 18.03 18.54 27.91
CA VAL A 812 18.95 19.34 27.10
C VAL A 812 20.09 18.42 26.66
N PHE A 813 20.25 18.25 25.34
CA PHE A 813 21.25 17.37 24.75
C PHE A 813 22.54 18.15 24.48
N THR A 814 23.65 17.69 25.05
CA THR A 814 24.99 18.20 24.71
C THR A 814 25.37 17.86 23.27
N ALA A 815 26.33 18.58 22.69
CA ALA A 815 26.87 18.30 21.35
C ALA A 815 27.60 16.94 21.22
N ALA A 816 27.76 16.20 22.31
CA ALA A 816 28.25 14.82 22.31
C ALA A 816 27.09 13.81 22.20
N GLU A 817 25.97 14.07 22.86
CA GLU A 817 24.77 13.21 22.85
C GLU A 817 23.87 13.41 21.62
N SER A 818 23.97 14.57 20.97
CA SER A 818 23.26 14.88 19.72
C SER A 818 24.03 14.54 18.45
N LYS A 819 25.30 14.15 18.57
CA LYS A 819 26.04 13.56 17.44
C LYS A 819 25.35 12.27 17.03
N GLU A 820 24.97 12.20 15.77
CA GLU A 820 24.57 10.95 15.15
C GLU A 820 25.73 9.95 15.32
N ALA A 821 25.44 8.78 15.90
CA ALA A 821 26.47 7.82 16.29
C ALA A 821 27.36 7.52 15.07
N PRO A 822 28.70 7.56 15.21
CA PRO A 822 29.58 7.31 14.07
C PRO A 822 29.21 5.96 13.46
N PRO A 823 29.01 5.87 12.13
CA PRO A 823 28.59 4.63 11.50
C PRO A 823 29.59 3.55 11.88
N GLU A 824 29.08 2.49 12.54
CA GLU A 824 29.91 1.53 13.27
C GLU A 824 31.13 1.12 12.45
N PRO A 825 32.35 1.11 13.04
CA PRO A 825 33.59 1.03 12.29
C PRO A 825 33.54 -0.17 11.35
N ARG A 826 33.56 0.12 10.05
CA ARG A 826 33.51 -0.92 9.03
C ARG A 826 34.81 -1.71 9.13
N VAL A 827 34.68 -2.98 9.48
CA VAL A 827 35.73 -3.98 9.22
C VAL A 827 36.11 -3.80 7.76
N GLU A 828 37.40 -3.56 7.48
CA GLU A 828 37.85 -3.35 6.11
C GLU A 828 37.54 -4.61 5.29
N GLN A 829 36.99 -4.43 4.08
CA GLN A 829 36.59 -5.57 3.27
C GLN A 829 37.78 -6.48 3.01
N LEU A 830 37.63 -7.77 3.31
CA LEU A 830 38.70 -8.76 3.25
C LEU A 830 39.35 -8.76 1.86
N LYS A 831 40.66 -8.51 1.80
CA LYS A 831 41.37 -8.25 0.54
C LYS A 831 41.73 -9.54 -0.21
N VAL A 832 41.75 -9.46 -1.54
CA VAL A 832 42.37 -10.48 -2.40
C VAL A 832 43.82 -10.71 -1.95
N GLY A 833 44.20 -11.98 -1.79
CA GLY A 833 45.48 -12.41 -1.25
C GLY A 833 45.44 -12.83 0.23
N ALA A 834 44.40 -12.49 0.98
CA ALA A 834 44.25 -12.89 2.39
C ALA A 834 43.73 -14.34 2.55
N MET A 835 44.06 -14.99 3.68
CA MET A 835 43.39 -16.23 4.08
C MET A 835 41.93 -15.94 4.46
N ALA A 836 41.01 -16.77 4.02
CA ALA A 836 39.59 -16.65 4.33
C ALA A 836 39.32 -17.08 5.80
N PRO A 837 38.82 -16.18 6.67
CA PRO A 837 38.51 -16.51 8.07
C PRO A 837 37.48 -17.65 8.18
N ASP A 838 37.80 -18.65 9.01
CA ASP A 838 36.86 -19.74 9.29
C ASP A 838 35.70 -19.26 10.18
N PHE A 839 34.53 -19.88 10.00
CA PHE A 839 33.32 -19.59 10.75
C PHE A 839 32.39 -20.81 10.73
N THR A 840 31.42 -20.85 11.65
CA THR A 840 30.33 -21.84 11.65
C THR A 840 29.02 -21.18 11.22
N SER A 841 28.21 -21.89 10.45
CA SER A 841 26.86 -21.51 10.02
C SER A 841 25.95 -22.75 10.02
N GLN A 842 24.62 -22.61 9.93
CA GLN A 842 23.70 -23.73 10.12
C GLN A 842 22.91 -24.12 8.87
N THR A 843 22.75 -25.42 8.60
CA THR A 843 21.89 -25.92 7.51
C THR A 843 20.40 -25.70 7.79
N LEU A 844 19.55 -26.03 6.81
CA LEU A 844 18.09 -26.10 6.97
C LEU A 844 17.67 -26.96 8.19
N GLU A 845 18.37 -28.07 8.43
CA GLU A 845 18.14 -28.98 9.56
C GLU A 845 18.78 -28.50 10.87
N GLY A 846 19.37 -27.30 10.90
CA GLY A 846 20.07 -26.75 12.06
C GLY A 846 21.41 -27.41 12.38
N LYS A 847 22.02 -28.14 11.44
CA LYS A 847 23.35 -28.73 11.63
C LYS A 847 24.43 -27.69 11.37
N ASP A 848 25.42 -27.63 12.24
CA ASP A 848 26.60 -26.78 12.07
C ASP A 848 27.46 -27.25 10.87
N VAL A 849 27.90 -26.28 10.06
CA VAL A 849 28.80 -26.42 8.90
C VAL A 849 29.84 -25.31 8.96
N LYS A 850 31.10 -25.63 8.71
CA LYS A 850 32.21 -24.67 8.72
C LYS A 850 32.77 -24.39 7.33
N LEU A 851 33.45 -23.26 7.18
CA LEU A 851 34.21 -22.98 5.95
C LEU A 851 35.44 -23.90 5.83
N SER A 852 36.03 -24.32 6.96
CA SER A 852 37.11 -25.32 7.02
C SER A 852 36.74 -26.66 6.38
N ASP A 853 35.46 -27.07 6.41
CA ASP A 853 34.98 -28.35 5.87
C ASP A 853 35.10 -28.48 4.34
N PHE A 854 35.40 -27.36 3.66
CA PHE A 854 35.56 -27.27 2.21
C PHE A 854 37.03 -27.12 1.75
N ARG A 855 38.03 -27.25 2.64
CA ARG A 855 39.45 -27.24 2.25
C ARG A 855 39.77 -28.31 1.20
N GLY A 856 40.70 -27.99 0.29
CA GLY A 856 40.98 -28.78 -0.91
C GLY A 856 40.03 -28.50 -2.10
N LYS A 857 38.96 -27.72 -1.90
CA LYS A 857 38.00 -27.30 -2.94
C LYS A 857 38.10 -25.79 -3.18
N VAL A 858 37.72 -25.36 -4.37
CA VAL A 858 37.51 -23.93 -4.66
C VAL A 858 36.13 -23.54 -4.14
N VAL A 859 36.06 -22.53 -3.27
CA VAL A 859 34.80 -22.14 -2.61
C VAL A 859 34.34 -20.78 -3.13
N ILE A 860 33.09 -20.73 -3.59
CA ILE A 860 32.34 -19.50 -3.79
C ILE A 860 31.53 -19.26 -2.52
N LEU A 861 31.99 -18.37 -1.66
CA LEU A 861 31.28 -17.96 -0.45
C LEU A 861 30.36 -16.77 -0.80
N ASP A 862 29.06 -17.02 -0.91
CA ASP A 862 28.04 -16.03 -1.31
C ASP A 862 27.27 -15.53 -0.08
N PHE A 863 27.40 -14.24 0.23
CA PHE A 863 26.67 -13.58 1.29
C PHE A 863 25.37 -12.95 0.77
N TRP A 864 24.22 -13.49 1.20
CA TRP A 864 22.92 -13.20 0.59
C TRP A 864 21.77 -13.05 1.61
N ALA A 865 20.58 -12.73 1.10
CA ALA A 865 19.30 -12.78 1.83
C ALA A 865 18.09 -12.90 0.88
N THR A 866 16.95 -13.39 1.37
CA THR A 866 15.73 -13.64 0.57
C THR A 866 15.04 -12.37 0.06
N TRP A 867 15.18 -11.25 0.80
CA TRP A 867 14.67 -9.93 0.42
C TRP A 867 15.59 -9.18 -0.57
N CYS A 868 16.81 -9.67 -0.79
CA CYS A 868 17.79 -9.02 -1.65
C CYS A 868 17.49 -9.32 -3.13
N GLY A 869 16.84 -8.39 -3.82
CA GLY A 869 16.52 -8.51 -5.25
C GLY A 869 17.70 -8.88 -6.16
N PRO A 870 18.89 -8.26 -6.03
CA PRO A 870 20.07 -8.64 -6.80
C PRO A 870 20.61 -10.04 -6.46
N CYS A 871 20.57 -10.45 -5.19
CA CYS A 871 20.96 -11.81 -4.77
C CYS A 871 20.01 -12.85 -5.38
N MET A 872 18.71 -12.59 -5.30
CA MET A 872 17.67 -13.41 -5.96
C MET A 872 17.82 -13.46 -7.49
N ALA A 873 18.56 -12.55 -8.10
CA ALA A 873 18.89 -12.56 -9.52
C ALA A 873 20.23 -13.27 -9.82
N SER A 874 21.19 -13.32 -8.88
CA SER A 874 22.46 -14.05 -9.05
C SER A 874 22.31 -15.56 -8.84
N MET A 875 21.43 -16.02 -7.96
CA MET A 875 21.31 -17.45 -7.61
C MET A 875 21.20 -18.44 -8.78
N PRO A 876 20.46 -18.17 -9.88
CA PRO A 876 20.48 -19.04 -11.05
C PRO A 876 21.88 -19.16 -11.69
N HIS A 877 22.59 -18.03 -11.83
CA HIS A 877 23.95 -18.00 -12.37
C HIS A 877 24.95 -18.66 -11.41
N THR A 878 24.81 -18.40 -10.10
CA THR A 878 25.61 -19.04 -9.06
C THR A 878 25.44 -20.58 -9.07
N GLN A 879 24.22 -21.07 -9.31
CA GLN A 879 23.93 -22.50 -9.50
C GLN A 879 24.50 -23.05 -10.82
N GLU A 880 24.40 -22.31 -11.93
CA GLU A 880 24.97 -22.68 -13.23
C GLU A 880 26.49 -22.81 -13.14
N VAL A 881 27.16 -21.83 -12.53
CA VAL A 881 28.60 -21.85 -12.22
C VAL A 881 28.95 -23.02 -11.29
N SER A 882 28.21 -23.24 -10.20
CA SER A 882 28.46 -24.37 -9.29
C SER A 882 28.40 -25.71 -10.01
N ALA A 883 27.36 -25.93 -10.82
CA ALA A 883 27.18 -27.17 -11.57
C ALA A 883 28.22 -27.36 -12.69
N HIS A 884 28.57 -26.31 -13.43
CA HIS A 884 29.50 -26.40 -14.55
C HIS A 884 30.95 -26.67 -14.10
N TYR A 885 31.39 -26.08 -12.98
CA TYR A 885 32.75 -26.25 -12.47
C TYR A 885 32.87 -27.27 -11.33
N LYS A 886 31.78 -27.99 -10.99
CA LYS A 886 31.69 -29.00 -9.93
C LYS A 886 32.79 -30.06 -10.02
N ASP A 887 32.99 -30.62 -11.21
CA ASP A 887 33.98 -31.68 -11.47
C ASP A 887 35.43 -31.18 -11.41
N GLN A 888 35.64 -29.85 -11.41
CA GLN A 888 36.94 -29.22 -11.15
C GLN A 888 37.16 -28.91 -9.65
N GLY A 889 36.21 -29.29 -8.80
CA GLY A 889 36.24 -29.10 -7.36
C GLY A 889 35.71 -27.74 -6.89
N VAL A 890 34.78 -27.10 -7.62
CA VAL A 890 34.09 -25.88 -7.16
C VAL A 890 32.88 -26.24 -6.29
N VAL A 891 32.63 -25.47 -5.22
CA VAL A 891 31.44 -25.54 -4.37
C VAL A 891 30.96 -24.14 -4.01
N VAL A 892 29.63 -23.91 -4.04
CA VAL A 892 29.01 -22.70 -3.49
C VAL A 892 28.56 -22.94 -2.04
N LEU A 893 28.98 -22.06 -1.13
CA LEU A 893 28.46 -21.95 0.23
C LEU A 893 27.65 -20.63 0.32
N ALA A 894 26.33 -20.73 0.26
CA ALA A 894 25.42 -19.57 0.26
C ALA A 894 24.95 -19.26 1.69
N ASN A 895 25.68 -18.39 2.38
CA ASN A 895 25.42 -17.99 3.75
C ASN A 895 24.40 -16.84 3.81
N CYS A 896 23.21 -17.16 4.33
CA CYS A 896 22.10 -16.23 4.51
C CYS A 896 22.30 -15.40 5.79
N THR A 897 22.71 -14.15 5.60
CA THR A 897 23.34 -13.31 6.64
C THR A 897 22.53 -12.03 6.95
N SER A 898 21.23 -12.01 6.66
CA SER A 898 20.33 -10.89 6.97
C SER A 898 18.83 -11.23 6.96
N ASP A 899 18.48 -12.49 7.21
CA ASP A 899 17.09 -12.94 7.40
C ASP A 899 16.93 -13.69 8.71
N THR A 900 15.68 -13.76 9.18
CA THR A 900 15.35 -14.59 10.34
C THR A 900 15.43 -16.07 9.96
N ARG A 901 15.81 -16.94 10.90
CA ARG A 901 15.87 -18.40 10.70
C ARG A 901 14.64 -18.95 9.96
N LYS A 902 13.42 -18.61 10.43
CA LYS A 902 12.15 -19.00 9.79
C LYS A 902 11.98 -18.53 8.33
N LYS A 903 12.53 -17.38 7.95
CA LYS A 903 12.50 -16.89 6.56
C LYS A 903 13.46 -17.65 5.67
N PHE A 904 14.68 -17.90 6.17
CA PHE A 904 15.65 -18.77 5.50
C PHE A 904 15.05 -20.16 5.26
N GLU A 905 14.52 -20.81 6.30
CA GLU A 905 13.92 -22.15 6.22
C GLU A 905 12.77 -22.21 5.21
N SER A 906 11.83 -21.27 5.29
CA SER A 906 10.68 -21.19 4.38
C SER A 906 11.11 -21.02 2.91
N TRP A 907 12.10 -20.17 2.65
CA TRP A 907 12.62 -19.96 1.30
C TRP A 907 13.42 -21.15 0.79
N VAL A 908 14.33 -21.70 1.59
CA VAL A 908 15.21 -22.83 1.20
C VAL A 908 14.37 -24.08 0.96
N THR A 909 13.42 -24.41 1.84
CA THR A 909 12.46 -25.51 1.62
C THR A 909 11.74 -25.38 0.27
N SER A 910 11.37 -24.15 -0.11
CA SER A 910 10.66 -23.83 -1.35
C SER A 910 11.54 -23.76 -2.62
N ASN A 911 12.87 -23.70 -2.48
CA ASN A 911 13.78 -23.38 -3.59
C ASN A 911 15.01 -24.27 -3.74
N GLN A 912 15.47 -25.00 -2.71
CA GLN A 912 16.67 -25.86 -2.79
C GLN A 912 16.60 -26.90 -3.91
N LYS A 913 15.40 -27.42 -4.22
CA LYS A 913 15.16 -28.34 -5.35
C LYS A 913 15.41 -27.73 -6.74
N LYS A 914 15.55 -26.40 -6.84
CA LYS A 914 15.92 -25.65 -8.05
C LYS A 914 17.42 -25.34 -8.10
N TYR A 915 18.09 -25.41 -6.96
CA TYR A 915 19.48 -25.03 -6.74
C TYR A 915 20.23 -26.12 -5.93
N PRO A 916 20.30 -27.36 -6.45
CA PRO A 916 20.80 -28.52 -5.71
C PRO A 916 22.32 -28.55 -5.50
N ASP A 917 23.07 -27.69 -6.21
CA ASP A 917 24.54 -27.59 -6.12
C ASP A 917 25.00 -26.39 -5.28
N ILE A 918 24.09 -25.80 -4.50
CA ILE A 918 24.37 -24.74 -3.53
C ILE A 918 24.19 -25.30 -2.12
N VAL A 919 25.22 -25.15 -1.27
CA VAL A 919 25.12 -25.46 0.17
C VAL A 919 24.47 -24.27 0.88
N TRP A 920 23.19 -24.43 1.23
CA TRP A 920 22.40 -23.41 1.91
C TRP A 920 22.67 -23.39 3.41
N THR A 921 23.15 -22.25 3.92
CA THR A 921 23.38 -22.05 5.36
C THR A 921 22.81 -20.72 5.87
N HIS A 922 22.56 -20.65 7.17
CA HIS A 922 22.07 -19.47 7.90
C HIS A 922 23.12 -19.00 8.91
N ASP A 923 23.27 -17.69 9.02
CA ASP A 923 24.09 -17.00 10.03
C ASP A 923 23.25 -16.79 11.30
N PRO A 924 23.55 -17.46 12.44
CA PRO A 924 22.74 -17.34 13.66
C PRO A 924 22.72 -15.94 14.27
N ALA A 925 23.65 -15.05 13.89
CA ALA A 925 23.63 -13.64 14.30
C ALA A 925 22.61 -12.80 13.48
N GLU A 926 22.06 -13.34 12.40
CA GLU A 926 21.05 -12.72 11.53
C GLU A 926 21.43 -11.30 11.07
N ARG A 927 20.86 -10.26 11.70
CA ARG A 927 21.13 -8.83 11.40
C ARG A 927 21.95 -8.13 12.49
N LYS A 928 22.32 -8.83 13.57
CA LYS A 928 23.15 -8.31 14.67
C LYS A 928 24.57 -7.99 14.16
N PRO A 929 25.38 -7.18 14.89
CA PRO A 929 26.71 -6.78 14.44
C PRO A 929 27.70 -7.93 14.18
N GLU A 930 27.56 -9.03 14.91
CA GLU A 930 28.51 -10.15 15.01
C GLU A 930 28.54 -11.03 13.77
N ARG A 931 27.54 -10.91 12.89
CA ARG A 931 27.35 -11.73 11.69
C ARG A 931 28.59 -11.82 10.81
N VAL A 932 28.84 -13.01 10.26
CA VAL A 932 30.08 -13.38 9.58
C VAL A 932 30.42 -12.42 8.44
N SER A 933 29.42 -12.10 7.61
CA SER A 933 29.55 -11.18 6.48
C SER A 933 30.13 -9.82 6.88
N ARG A 934 29.67 -9.28 8.00
CA ARG A 934 30.08 -7.97 8.50
C ARG A 934 31.38 -8.07 9.31
N ASN A 935 31.44 -8.98 10.27
CA ASN A 935 32.44 -8.99 11.33
C ASN A 935 33.77 -9.63 10.88
N LEU A 936 33.73 -10.64 10.01
CA LEU A 936 34.93 -11.35 9.54
C LEU A 936 35.30 -10.99 8.09
N TYR A 937 34.32 -10.62 7.26
CA TYR A 937 34.52 -10.38 5.82
C TYR A 937 34.33 -8.92 5.37
N GLY A 938 33.94 -8.00 6.27
CA GLY A 938 33.82 -6.57 5.96
C GLY A 938 32.83 -6.22 4.84
N VAL A 939 31.81 -7.05 4.61
CA VAL A 939 30.86 -6.93 3.50
C VAL A 939 29.96 -5.70 3.67
N GLY A 940 30.18 -4.68 2.83
CA GLY A 940 29.40 -3.45 2.82
C GLY A 940 28.05 -3.52 2.09
N GLY A 941 27.76 -4.61 1.36
CA GLY A 941 26.52 -4.80 0.61
C GLY A 941 26.41 -6.20 -0.01
N ILE A 942 25.18 -6.63 -0.33
CA ILE A 942 24.89 -7.98 -0.84
C ILE A 942 24.21 -7.93 -2.24
N PRO A 943 24.45 -8.91 -3.13
CA PRO A 943 25.34 -10.05 -2.96
C PRO A 943 26.81 -9.63 -2.96
N THR A 944 27.64 -10.33 -2.19
CA THR A 944 29.10 -10.28 -2.31
C THR A 944 29.61 -11.70 -2.25
N GLN A 945 30.33 -12.09 -3.29
CA GLN A 945 30.87 -13.43 -3.48
C GLN A 945 32.40 -13.40 -3.36
N TYR A 946 32.93 -14.18 -2.42
CA TYR A 946 34.38 -14.41 -2.30
C TYR A 946 34.75 -15.69 -3.04
N ILE A 947 35.75 -15.61 -3.91
CA ILE A 947 36.32 -16.77 -4.60
C ILE A 947 37.57 -17.16 -3.82
N ILE A 948 37.55 -18.37 -3.26
CA ILE A 948 38.58 -18.90 -2.36
C ILE A 948 39.22 -20.13 -3.02
N ASP A 949 40.54 -20.19 -3.04
CA ASP A 949 41.31 -21.32 -3.57
C ASP A 949 41.30 -22.55 -2.64
N ARG A 950 41.96 -23.64 -3.07
CA ARG A 950 41.92 -24.95 -2.39
C ARG A 950 42.65 -24.93 -1.04
N GLU A 951 43.63 -24.04 -0.92
CA GLU A 951 44.44 -23.75 0.25
C GLU A 951 43.64 -22.93 1.29
N GLY A 952 42.65 -22.15 0.83
CA GLY A 952 41.74 -21.37 1.66
C GLY A 952 41.99 -19.86 1.62
N LYS A 953 42.59 -19.35 0.55
CA LYS A 953 42.96 -17.95 0.34
C LYS A 953 42.03 -17.30 -0.69
N VAL A 954 41.64 -16.05 -0.44
CA VAL A 954 40.80 -15.26 -1.35
C VAL A 954 41.61 -14.88 -2.58
N VAL A 955 41.17 -15.30 -3.76
CA VAL A 955 41.79 -14.99 -5.05
C VAL A 955 40.97 -14.00 -5.89
N ASP A 956 39.68 -13.83 -5.59
CA ASP A 956 38.87 -12.73 -6.14
C ASP A 956 37.64 -12.37 -5.30
N ILE A 957 37.03 -11.22 -5.59
CA ILE A 957 35.83 -10.73 -4.90
C ILE A 957 34.87 -10.09 -5.91
N VAL A 958 33.64 -10.60 -6.00
CA VAL A 958 32.59 -10.08 -6.88
C VAL A 958 31.50 -9.42 -6.04
N VAL A 959 31.40 -8.09 -6.12
CA VAL A 959 30.44 -7.28 -5.35
C VAL A 959 29.28 -6.83 -6.24
N GLY A 960 28.05 -7.17 -5.85
CA GLY A 960 26.83 -6.94 -6.63
C GLY A 960 26.72 -7.81 -7.88
N TYR A 961 25.54 -7.83 -8.51
CA TYR A 961 25.27 -8.63 -9.72
C TYR A 961 24.46 -7.86 -10.76
N LEU A 962 24.80 -8.03 -12.04
CA LEU A 962 24.05 -7.58 -13.22
C LEU A 962 23.75 -8.80 -14.11
N LYS A 963 22.51 -8.95 -14.56
CA LYS A 963 22.07 -10.15 -15.29
C LYS A 963 22.89 -10.35 -16.58
N GLY A 964 23.56 -11.50 -16.68
CA GLY A 964 24.25 -11.93 -17.89
C GLY A 964 25.68 -11.39 -18.04
N GLU A 965 26.29 -10.91 -16.95
CA GLU A 965 27.73 -10.63 -16.88
C GLU A 965 28.55 -11.92 -16.63
N ALA A 966 29.82 -11.96 -17.06
CA ALA A 966 30.69 -13.15 -16.91
C ALA A 966 31.78 -13.00 -15.82
N ILE A 967 31.53 -12.13 -14.83
CA ILE A 967 32.56 -11.72 -13.86
C ILE A 967 32.87 -12.84 -12.85
N LEU A 968 31.85 -13.60 -12.43
CA LEU A 968 32.02 -14.74 -11.51
C LEU A 968 32.82 -15.88 -12.17
N ASP A 969 32.57 -16.15 -13.45
CA ASP A 969 33.29 -17.14 -14.25
C ASP A 969 34.76 -16.73 -14.40
N ALA A 970 35.01 -15.49 -14.84
CA ALA A 970 36.35 -14.95 -14.99
C ALA A 970 37.15 -14.97 -13.67
N ALA A 971 36.47 -14.77 -12.53
CA ALA A 971 37.05 -14.85 -11.20
C ALA A 971 37.56 -16.26 -10.85
N LEU A 972 36.87 -17.33 -11.26
CA LEU A 972 37.28 -18.72 -11.00
C LEU A 972 38.60 -19.10 -11.69
N ALA A 973 38.96 -18.45 -12.79
CA ALA A 973 40.26 -18.67 -13.44
C ALA A 973 41.44 -18.35 -12.49
N LYS A 974 41.27 -17.37 -11.58
CA LYS A 974 42.26 -17.01 -10.55
C LYS A 974 42.41 -18.08 -9.46
N ALA A 975 41.44 -19.00 -9.32
CA ALA A 975 41.49 -20.17 -8.43
C ALA A 975 42.03 -21.44 -9.11
N GLY A 976 42.61 -21.31 -10.31
CA GLY A 976 43.10 -22.44 -11.10
C GLY A 976 41.98 -23.35 -11.63
N VAL A 977 40.76 -22.82 -11.79
CA VAL A 977 39.69 -23.49 -12.54
C VAL A 977 39.89 -23.21 -14.03
N LYS A 978 39.68 -24.21 -14.88
CA LYS A 978 39.71 -24.06 -16.33
C LYS A 978 38.39 -23.43 -16.78
N VAL A 979 38.47 -22.16 -17.16
CA VAL A 979 37.36 -21.30 -17.63
C VAL A 979 37.58 -20.99 -19.11
N ASP A 980 36.50 -20.84 -19.88
CA ASP A 980 36.57 -20.44 -21.29
C ASP A 980 37.23 -19.05 -21.44
N PRO A 981 38.27 -18.87 -22.29
CA PRO A 981 38.89 -17.58 -22.55
C PRO A 981 37.90 -16.47 -22.94
N ALA A 982 36.83 -16.79 -23.65
CA ALA A 982 35.79 -15.82 -24.03
C ALA A 982 34.99 -15.31 -22.82
N LEU A 983 34.78 -16.13 -21.79
CA LEU A 983 34.18 -15.70 -20.53
C LEU A 983 35.14 -14.82 -19.72
N ILE A 984 36.45 -15.08 -19.78
CA ILE A 984 37.48 -14.25 -19.13
C ILE A 984 37.53 -12.86 -19.77
N GLU A 985 37.60 -12.77 -21.10
CA GLU A 985 37.59 -11.50 -21.84
C GLU A 985 36.29 -10.72 -21.58
N LYS A 986 35.15 -11.40 -21.68
CA LYS A 986 33.83 -10.81 -21.40
C LYS A 986 33.71 -10.31 -19.95
N GLY A 987 34.21 -11.06 -18.97
CA GLY A 987 34.22 -10.64 -17.56
C GLY A 987 35.03 -9.37 -17.34
N ALA A 988 36.17 -9.21 -18.01
CA ALA A 988 36.95 -7.96 -17.96
C ALA A 988 36.20 -6.78 -18.60
N ALA A 989 35.49 -7.00 -19.72
CA ALA A 989 34.65 -5.98 -20.36
C ALA A 989 33.45 -5.58 -19.49
N ASP A 990 32.77 -6.54 -18.87
CA ASP A 990 31.65 -6.31 -17.95
C ASP A 990 32.10 -5.56 -16.68
N LEU A 991 33.30 -5.87 -16.16
CA LEU A 991 33.90 -5.15 -15.02
C LEU A 991 34.19 -3.68 -15.37
N LYS A 992 34.87 -3.42 -16.49
CA LYS A 992 35.13 -2.05 -16.97
C LYS A 992 33.83 -1.27 -17.21
N LYS A 993 32.79 -1.94 -17.72
CA LYS A 993 31.45 -1.35 -17.88
C LYS A 993 30.82 -0.95 -16.54
N ARG A 994 30.99 -1.75 -15.47
CA ARG A 994 30.56 -1.39 -14.10
C ARG A 994 31.32 -0.19 -13.54
N GLU A 995 32.61 -0.10 -13.81
CA GLU A 995 33.45 1.03 -13.39
C GLU A 995 33.01 2.34 -14.06
N MET A 996 32.66 2.31 -15.35
CA MET A 996 32.11 3.46 -16.09
C MET A 996 30.68 3.87 -15.67
N MET A 997 30.04 3.13 -14.77
CA MET A 997 28.71 3.44 -14.22
C MET A 997 28.75 3.89 -12.75
N ARG A 998 29.95 4.15 -12.19
CA ARG A 998 30.18 4.61 -10.82
C ARG A 998 30.75 6.02 -10.77
#